data_AF-A0AAD4MNM7-F1
#
_entry.id   AF-A0AAD4MNM7-F1
#
_cell.length_a   1.000
_cell.length_b   1.000
_cell.length_c   1.000
_cell.angle_alpha   90.00
_cell.angle_beta   90.00
_cell.angle_gamma   90.00
#
_symmetry.space_group_name_H-M   'P 1'
#
loop_
_entity.id
_entity.type
_entity.pdbx_description
1 polymer ?
#
loop_
_entity_poly.entity_id
_entity_poly.type
_entity_poly.pdbx_seq_one_letter_code
_entity_poly.pdbx_strand_id
1 'polypeptide(L)'
;MQAPPAIVKSSCEIDITWFPFDEQICHLQYGSWTYTRERLDLFIDDTDLPDGHKMDLQYYVENGEWELVATPAQRKTADFVNSSFVELYFRLQIQRKTIYYGINWIIPSILFLLSNVLGFTMPSDCGEKITLQTQNLLSVIVFLGMVADVTPPTSTSVPIIAAFFSVSMIIYGYFREFNFIWMNGNITGSSIIFTLLIINVHFRSPRTHKMSPWVRTAFLEWLPWLLLMNRPGKQFKKPKKHSVTTRSGDSISQQQKMRKPKFMTQSESVASRMGQADSVNSKTSKRSCLYCLTVRFMAMALDRACLFFYALLAALLPVWFWAVYRKMTTNISAIPIDLSLLAANLSMELQQTQEEYKRTREDMADNNNAFFMCTMALIIFRMFQFSNVVFLCAKGYNLVMQCGFAFLEVGAVRSKNCINIIIVNVLDSLFAIISYWATGWALAHGPNSVASLDPYFGFSEFFLVGIHNYAKFFFQFVFAATAATIVSGAVAERCEFLCFITYSVLITSFTYPILTHWGWSPNGWMAAGYPSDSVKTTYIDFAGSGMVHLCGGTISLLAAYLMGPRIGRFSTDGISKSIEIKGHSVPFAALGGFILMFGFLAFNGGSAAEISTPGIGQVVAKAMVNTIMCGAFAALTYLGIHYLRKGKWTVLLTINACLTGMVSACAGCNQMHSWASIITGIVAGLAYLAFSELCLAMKVDDPLDAFAVHFGGGLWGLISACLVTDKGLLFAFLTTEVKMSDALAQLGWQSICIVAIIVWSTVTLTPPFLILKAIGKLRVSKEVEIKGMDIFEHGEAAYPLTAYGHGWDEVEYVKDKSTNDALKTVAQKVDVSMDELANQHTNGNGPKYSLYQNPQEYEHPEHHHLAKNKSVFKRLVLGNILGNLATLFSTLGPCSDVPRTLVAAEIQNLKNR
;
A
#
# COMPACT_ATOMS: atom_id res chain seq x y z
N MET A 1 -15.42 -35.56 -55.07
CA MET A 1 -14.37 -35.47 -54.02
C MET A 1 -14.30 -34.02 -53.58
N GLN A 2 -15.06 -33.64 -52.54
CA GLN A 2 -14.80 -32.37 -51.85
C GLN A 2 -13.60 -32.63 -50.95
N ALA A 3 -12.43 -32.12 -51.31
CA ALA A 3 -11.32 -32.06 -50.38
C ALA A 3 -11.80 -31.27 -49.14
N PRO A 4 -11.46 -31.70 -47.91
CA PRO A 4 -11.83 -30.95 -46.72
C PRO A 4 -11.26 -29.53 -46.82
N PRO A 5 -11.96 -28.50 -46.29
CA PRO A 5 -11.46 -27.14 -46.32
C PRO A 5 -10.09 -27.08 -45.64
N ALA A 6 -9.08 -26.63 -46.38
CA ALA A 6 -7.74 -26.46 -45.86
C ALA A 6 -7.70 -25.20 -45.00
N ILE A 7 -7.39 -25.35 -43.71
CA ILE A 7 -7.18 -24.21 -42.81
C ILE A 7 -5.77 -23.66 -43.07
N VAL A 8 -5.68 -22.46 -43.64
CA VAL A 8 -4.41 -21.76 -43.88
C VAL A 8 -4.22 -20.70 -42.80
N LYS A 9 -3.09 -20.74 -42.09
CA LYS A 9 -2.68 -19.69 -41.15
C LYS A 9 -1.63 -18.82 -41.81
N SER A 10 -1.87 -17.52 -41.89
CA SER A 10 -0.95 -16.52 -42.45
C SER A 10 -0.49 -15.54 -41.37
N SER A 11 0.75 -15.08 -41.44
CA SER A 11 1.32 -14.03 -40.57
C SER A 11 1.64 -12.79 -41.39
N CYS A 12 1.42 -11.61 -40.81
CA CYS A 12 1.65 -10.31 -41.43
C CYS A 12 2.54 -9.47 -40.51
N GLU A 13 3.51 -8.76 -41.10
CA GLU A 13 4.33 -7.80 -40.37
C GLU A 13 3.52 -6.55 -40.05
N ILE A 14 3.73 -5.99 -38.85
CA ILE A 14 2.96 -4.86 -38.33
C ILE A 14 3.91 -3.67 -38.14
N ASP A 15 3.57 -2.52 -38.73
CA ASP A 15 4.29 -1.26 -38.49
C ASP A 15 3.66 -0.51 -37.31
N ILE A 16 4.39 -0.45 -36.19
CA ILE A 16 3.91 0.19 -34.96
C ILE A 16 4.39 1.64 -34.78
N THR A 17 4.98 2.26 -35.81
CA THR A 17 5.50 3.63 -35.73
C THR A 17 4.46 4.61 -35.17
N TRP A 18 3.20 4.47 -35.58
CA TRP A 18 2.10 5.35 -35.19
C TRP A 18 1.22 4.82 -34.06
N PHE A 19 1.63 3.74 -33.37
CA PHE A 19 0.84 3.15 -32.28
C PHE A 19 0.43 4.20 -31.23
N PRO A 20 -0.85 4.26 -30.80
CA PRO A 20 -1.94 3.31 -31.08
C PRO A 20 -2.80 3.66 -32.33
N PHE A 21 -2.42 4.66 -33.12
CA PHE A 21 -3.13 5.14 -34.30
C PHE A 21 -2.65 4.47 -35.59
N ASP A 22 -2.21 3.22 -35.49
CA ASP A 22 -1.63 2.47 -36.58
C ASP A 22 -2.70 1.84 -37.51
N GLU A 23 -2.37 1.84 -38.80
CA GLU A 23 -3.11 1.17 -39.87
C GLU A 23 -2.19 0.14 -40.51
N GLN A 24 -2.69 -1.07 -40.74
CA GLN A 24 -1.91 -2.18 -41.26
C GLN A 24 -2.49 -2.67 -42.58
N ILE A 25 -1.61 -3.00 -43.52
CA ILE A 25 -1.97 -3.57 -44.82
C ILE A 25 -1.32 -4.94 -44.92
N CYS A 26 -2.13 -5.98 -44.83
CA CYS A 26 -1.67 -7.37 -44.90
C CYS A 26 -1.89 -7.94 -46.29
N HIS A 27 -0.84 -8.48 -46.87
CA HIS A 27 -0.85 -9.04 -48.22
C HIS A 27 -1.05 -10.56 -48.19
N LEU A 28 -2.02 -11.04 -48.95
CA LEU A 28 -2.22 -12.45 -49.22
C LEU A 28 -2.05 -12.68 -50.72
N GLN A 29 -1.15 -13.58 -51.09
CA GLN A 29 -0.89 -13.93 -52.48
C GLN A 29 -1.29 -15.39 -52.71
N TYR A 30 -2.20 -15.60 -53.66
CA TYR A 30 -2.62 -16.94 -54.07
C TYR A 30 -2.29 -17.13 -55.54
N GLY A 31 -1.63 -18.24 -55.86
CA GLY A 31 -1.26 -18.59 -57.22
C GLY A 31 -0.83 -20.04 -57.28
N SER A 32 -0.86 -20.61 -58.48
CA SER A 32 -0.38 -21.97 -58.70
C SER A 32 1.09 -21.94 -59.10
N TRP A 33 1.92 -22.68 -58.36
CA TRP A 33 3.34 -22.85 -58.72
C TRP A 33 3.55 -23.89 -59.83
N THR A 34 2.54 -24.74 -60.09
CA THR A 34 2.67 -25.93 -60.95
C THR A 34 1.92 -25.80 -62.28
N TYR A 35 0.82 -25.03 -62.31
CA TYR A 35 -0.07 -24.93 -63.46
C TYR A 35 -0.03 -23.52 -64.07
N THR A 36 0.18 -23.45 -65.38
CA THR A 36 0.18 -22.22 -66.16
C THR A 36 -1.25 -21.73 -66.41
N ARG A 37 -1.39 -20.45 -66.82
CA ARG A 37 -2.68 -19.80 -67.10
C ARG A 37 -3.61 -20.58 -68.03
N GLU A 38 -3.05 -21.28 -69.01
CA GLU A 38 -3.80 -22.10 -69.99
C GLU A 38 -4.48 -23.32 -69.35
N ARG A 39 -3.92 -23.82 -68.23
CA ARG A 39 -4.43 -25.01 -67.52
C ARG A 39 -5.26 -24.64 -66.29
N LEU A 40 -4.97 -23.51 -65.66
CA LEU A 40 -5.67 -23.01 -64.50
C LEU A 40 -5.71 -21.48 -64.55
N ASP A 41 -6.90 -20.93 -64.80
CA ASP A 41 -7.12 -19.49 -64.74
C ASP A 41 -7.96 -19.12 -63.50
N LEU A 42 -7.40 -18.24 -62.66
CA LEU A 42 -8.02 -17.78 -61.42
C LEU A 42 -8.64 -16.38 -61.65
N PHE A 43 -9.87 -16.20 -61.18
CA PHE A 43 -10.61 -14.93 -61.23
C PHE A 43 -11.05 -14.52 -59.84
N ILE A 44 -11.26 -13.21 -59.65
CA ILE A 44 -11.84 -12.64 -58.44
C ILE A 44 -13.33 -12.46 -58.74
N ASP A 45 -14.17 -13.04 -57.89
CA ASP A 45 -15.60 -12.83 -57.92
C ASP A 45 -15.95 -11.69 -56.96
N ASP A 46 -16.37 -10.56 -57.51
CA ASP A 46 -16.83 -9.38 -56.77
C ASP A 46 -18.31 -9.05 -57.02
N THR A 47 -19.04 -9.99 -57.63
CA THR A 47 -20.49 -9.84 -57.79
C THR A 47 -21.16 -9.90 -56.42
N ASP A 48 -21.94 -8.88 -56.08
CA ASP A 48 -22.68 -8.71 -54.81
C ASP A 48 -21.89 -8.25 -53.57
N LEU A 49 -20.68 -7.72 -53.70
CA LEU A 49 -19.91 -7.16 -52.57
C LEU A 49 -20.03 -5.61 -52.44
N PRO A 50 -20.02 -5.06 -51.20
CA PRO A 50 -20.01 -3.62 -50.97
C PRO A 50 -18.76 -2.92 -51.53
N ASP A 51 -18.91 -1.65 -51.95
CA ASP A 51 -17.80 -0.82 -52.47
C ASP A 51 -16.61 -0.79 -51.49
N GLY A 52 -15.43 -1.22 -51.98
CA GLY A 52 -14.19 -1.28 -51.20
C GLY A 52 -13.83 -2.68 -50.68
N HIS A 53 -14.74 -3.65 -50.75
CA HIS A 53 -14.48 -5.05 -50.40
C HIS A 53 -14.49 -5.94 -51.65
N LYS A 54 -13.44 -6.76 -51.80
CA LYS A 54 -13.34 -7.78 -52.87
C LYS A 54 -13.15 -9.19 -52.30
N MET A 55 -13.50 -9.35 -51.02
CA MET A 55 -13.55 -10.62 -50.30
C MET A 55 -14.95 -10.78 -49.72
N ASP A 56 -15.49 -12.00 -49.78
CA ASP A 56 -16.69 -12.35 -49.06
C ASP A 56 -16.42 -12.37 -47.54
N LEU A 57 -17.24 -11.62 -46.79
CA LEU A 57 -17.14 -11.45 -45.34
C LEU A 57 -18.23 -12.21 -44.56
N GLN A 58 -19.02 -13.09 -45.20
CA GLN A 58 -20.10 -13.83 -44.53
C GLN A 58 -19.65 -14.59 -43.27
N TYR A 59 -18.41 -15.07 -43.26
CA TYR A 59 -17.80 -15.81 -42.14
C TYR A 59 -16.76 -14.99 -41.36
N TYR A 60 -16.68 -13.68 -41.58
CA TYR A 60 -15.78 -12.81 -40.83
C TYR A 60 -16.27 -12.66 -39.38
N VAL A 61 -15.36 -12.90 -38.44
CA VAL A 61 -15.60 -12.65 -37.01
C VAL A 61 -14.91 -11.34 -36.64
N GLU A 62 -15.70 -10.38 -36.17
CA GLU A 62 -15.18 -9.08 -35.76
C GLU A 62 -14.15 -9.21 -34.64
N ASN A 63 -13.10 -8.38 -34.72
CA ASN A 63 -12.05 -8.34 -33.72
C ASN A 63 -12.29 -7.19 -32.71
N GLY A 64 -12.02 -7.48 -31.43
CA GLY A 64 -12.17 -6.49 -30.35
C GLY A 64 -11.13 -5.36 -30.38
N GLU A 65 -9.98 -5.58 -31.03
CA GLU A 65 -8.86 -4.63 -31.09
C GLU A 65 -8.71 -3.96 -32.46
N TRP A 66 -9.16 -4.62 -33.52
CA TRP A 66 -8.98 -4.20 -34.91
C TRP A 66 -10.31 -4.09 -35.65
N GLU A 67 -10.41 -3.08 -36.50
CA GLU A 67 -11.51 -2.84 -37.43
C GLU A 67 -11.03 -3.13 -38.86
N LEU A 68 -11.79 -3.92 -39.61
CA LEU A 68 -11.51 -4.21 -41.01
C LEU A 68 -12.05 -3.06 -41.88
N VAL A 69 -11.14 -2.26 -42.44
CA VAL A 69 -11.49 -1.04 -43.19
C VAL A 69 -11.86 -1.35 -44.64
N ALA A 70 -11.08 -2.22 -45.30
CA ALA A 70 -11.30 -2.57 -46.70
C ALA A 70 -10.56 -3.87 -47.09
N THR A 71 -10.99 -4.51 -48.17
CA THR A 71 -10.38 -5.76 -48.68
C THR A 71 -10.10 -5.74 -50.18
N PRO A 72 -9.25 -4.84 -50.70
CA PRO A 72 -9.04 -4.75 -52.14
C PRO A 72 -8.26 -5.96 -52.68
N ALA A 73 -8.67 -6.43 -53.85
CA ALA A 73 -8.04 -7.53 -54.57
C ALA A 73 -7.62 -7.13 -56.00
N GLN A 74 -6.48 -7.65 -56.45
CA GLN A 74 -5.92 -7.42 -57.78
C GLN A 74 -5.47 -8.75 -58.40
N ARG A 75 -5.86 -9.00 -59.64
CA ARG A 75 -5.35 -10.11 -60.45
C ARG A 75 -4.12 -9.64 -61.23
N LYS A 76 -3.00 -10.34 -61.11
CA LYS A 76 -1.77 -10.11 -61.88
C LYS A 76 -1.40 -11.36 -62.66
N THR A 77 -0.75 -11.16 -63.80
CA THR A 77 -0.17 -12.25 -64.59
C THR A 77 1.35 -12.08 -64.54
N ALA A 78 2.04 -13.08 -64.01
CA ALA A 78 3.49 -13.10 -63.89
C ALA A 78 4.07 -14.04 -64.96
N ASP A 79 4.96 -13.52 -65.81
CA ASP A 79 5.59 -14.28 -66.88
C ASP A 79 6.96 -14.80 -66.44
N PHE A 80 7.17 -16.12 -66.53
CA PHE A 80 8.43 -16.77 -66.18
C PHE A 80 8.93 -17.67 -67.32
N VAL A 81 10.10 -17.32 -67.90
CA VAL A 81 10.92 -18.14 -68.82
C VAL A 81 10.16 -18.75 -70.04
N ASN A 82 9.04 -18.13 -70.47
CA ASN A 82 8.06 -18.55 -71.51
C ASN A 82 6.75 -19.19 -71.01
N SER A 83 6.35 -18.99 -69.76
CA SER A 83 5.03 -19.40 -69.27
C SER A 83 4.41 -18.35 -68.37
N SER A 84 3.14 -18.02 -68.61
CA SER A 84 2.38 -17.07 -67.81
C SER A 84 1.65 -17.77 -66.67
N PHE A 85 1.80 -17.27 -65.46
CA PHE A 85 1.11 -17.72 -64.25
C PHE A 85 0.13 -16.65 -63.77
N VAL A 86 -1.00 -17.08 -63.21
CA VAL A 86 -2.01 -16.16 -62.66
C VAL A 86 -1.86 -16.10 -61.15
N GLU A 87 -1.75 -14.89 -60.64
CA GLU A 87 -1.62 -14.61 -59.21
C GLU A 87 -2.70 -13.64 -58.77
N LEU A 88 -3.35 -13.96 -57.66
CA LEU A 88 -4.33 -13.11 -57.00
C LEU A 88 -3.68 -12.47 -55.77
N TYR A 89 -3.66 -11.14 -55.76
CA TYR A 89 -3.17 -10.33 -54.66
C TYR A 89 -4.34 -9.74 -53.90
N PHE A 90 -4.53 -10.23 -52.70
CA PHE A 90 -5.51 -9.77 -51.75
C PHE A 90 -4.83 -8.88 -50.71
N ARG A 91 -5.47 -7.78 -50.34
CA ARG A 91 -4.99 -6.89 -49.28
C ARG A 91 -6.06 -6.76 -48.21
N LEU A 92 -5.69 -7.02 -46.97
CA LEU A 92 -6.52 -6.78 -45.80
C LEU A 92 -6.06 -5.45 -45.20
N GLN A 93 -6.90 -4.42 -45.25
CA GLN A 93 -6.63 -3.14 -44.60
C GLN A 93 -7.33 -3.13 -43.25
N ILE A 94 -6.57 -3.11 -42.17
CA ILE A 94 -7.08 -3.14 -40.79
C ILE A 94 -6.59 -1.92 -40.02
N GLN A 95 -7.45 -1.37 -39.17
CA GLN A 95 -7.17 -0.21 -38.34
C GLN A 95 -7.39 -0.54 -36.86
N ARG A 96 -6.53 -0.02 -35.99
CA ARG A 96 -6.68 -0.24 -34.54
C ARG A 96 -7.77 0.62 -33.93
N LYS A 97 -8.56 0.06 -33.01
CA LYS A 97 -9.53 0.81 -32.18
C LYS A 97 -8.79 1.64 -31.12
N THR A 98 -8.75 2.96 -31.32
CA THR A 98 -7.87 3.88 -30.56
C THR A 98 -8.42 4.38 -29.23
N ILE A 99 -9.74 4.30 -29.00
CA ILE A 99 -10.41 4.85 -27.80
C ILE A 99 -9.83 4.32 -26.49
N TYR A 100 -9.58 3.00 -26.41
CA TYR A 100 -9.01 2.36 -25.22
C TYR A 100 -7.63 2.94 -24.87
N TYR A 101 -6.80 3.13 -25.89
CA TYR A 101 -5.44 3.63 -25.69
C TYR A 101 -5.43 5.13 -25.38
N GLY A 102 -6.37 5.89 -25.94
CA GLY A 102 -6.56 7.31 -25.60
C GLY A 102 -6.87 7.52 -24.11
N ILE A 103 -7.84 6.76 -23.57
CA ILE A 103 -8.26 6.90 -22.17
C ILE A 103 -7.18 6.39 -21.21
N ASN A 104 -6.55 5.26 -21.51
CA ASN A 104 -5.66 4.59 -20.56
C ASN A 104 -4.19 5.02 -20.64
N TRP A 105 -3.76 5.67 -21.71
CA TRP A 105 -2.35 6.01 -21.92
C TRP A 105 -2.15 7.50 -22.14
N ILE A 106 -2.96 8.12 -23.00
CA ILE A 106 -2.78 9.54 -23.34
C ILE A 106 -3.25 10.43 -22.18
N ILE A 107 -4.42 10.16 -21.59
CA ILE A 107 -4.93 10.96 -20.46
C ILE A 107 -4.01 10.89 -19.23
N PRO A 108 -3.59 9.71 -18.74
CA PRO A 108 -2.64 9.62 -17.62
C PRO A 108 -1.31 10.30 -17.91
N SER A 109 -0.80 10.21 -19.14
CA SER A 109 0.43 10.91 -19.56
C SER A 109 0.33 12.42 -19.40
N ILE A 110 -0.82 13.00 -19.79
CA ILE A 110 -1.08 14.45 -19.62
C ILE A 110 -1.16 14.79 -18.13
N LEU A 111 -1.84 13.97 -17.33
CA LEU A 111 -1.95 14.17 -15.87
C LEU A 111 -0.58 14.09 -15.17
N PHE A 112 0.32 13.21 -15.60
CA PHE A 112 1.70 13.17 -15.09
C PHE A 112 2.49 14.42 -15.44
N LEU A 113 2.38 14.93 -16.67
CA LEU A 113 3.00 16.19 -17.05
C LEU A 113 2.50 17.35 -16.19
N LEU A 114 1.20 17.41 -15.92
CA LEU A 114 0.59 18.44 -15.05
C LEU A 114 1.01 18.29 -13.58
N SER A 115 1.02 17.06 -13.05
CA SER A 115 1.45 16.73 -11.68
C SER A 115 2.91 17.16 -11.44
N ASN A 116 3.78 17.00 -12.44
CA ASN A 116 5.18 17.42 -12.34
C ASN A 116 5.35 18.94 -12.28
N VAL A 117 4.57 19.69 -13.07
CA VAL A 117 4.55 21.17 -12.96
C VAL A 117 4.09 21.59 -11.57
N LEU A 118 3.03 20.95 -11.05
CA LEU A 118 2.54 21.16 -9.68
C LEU A 118 3.63 20.90 -8.62
N GLY A 119 4.41 19.84 -8.76
CA GLY A 119 5.52 19.54 -7.84
C GLY A 119 6.59 20.64 -7.77
N PHE A 120 6.85 21.37 -8.84
CA PHE A 120 7.78 22.51 -8.83
C PHE A 120 7.13 23.83 -8.38
N THR A 121 5.79 23.91 -8.35
CA THR A 121 5.08 25.06 -7.76
C THR A 121 5.02 25.00 -6.23
N MET A 122 5.17 23.80 -5.65
CA MET A 122 5.15 23.61 -4.19
C MET A 122 6.42 24.16 -3.51
N PRO A 123 6.30 24.78 -2.32
CA PRO A 123 7.43 25.23 -1.53
C PRO A 123 8.41 24.09 -1.20
N SER A 124 9.71 24.39 -1.18
CA SER A 124 10.78 23.44 -0.82
C SER A 124 10.72 22.94 0.62
N ASP A 125 9.93 23.60 1.47
CA ASP A 125 9.85 23.34 2.90
C ASP A 125 8.89 22.21 3.24
N CYS A 126 8.05 21.80 2.28
CA CYS A 126 7.09 20.70 2.40
C CYS A 126 7.76 19.38 1.99
N GLY A 127 7.90 18.43 2.93
CA GLY A 127 8.44 17.09 2.64
C GLY A 127 7.64 16.31 1.58
N GLU A 128 6.36 16.66 1.40
CA GLU A 128 5.44 16.11 0.40
C GLU A 128 5.91 16.33 -1.05
N LYS A 129 6.74 17.37 -1.30
CA LYS A 129 7.31 17.63 -2.62
C LYS A 129 8.22 16.51 -3.11
N ILE A 130 9.00 15.92 -2.21
CA ILE A 130 9.90 14.79 -2.53
C ILE A 130 9.05 13.58 -2.90
N THR A 131 8.05 13.28 -2.07
CA THR A 131 7.13 12.16 -2.27
C THR A 131 6.43 12.25 -3.62
N LEU A 132 5.88 13.42 -3.98
CA LEU A 132 5.22 13.63 -5.27
C LEU A 132 6.18 13.43 -6.46
N GLN A 133 7.40 13.96 -6.38
CA GLN A 133 8.40 13.84 -7.46
C GLN A 133 8.91 12.40 -7.61
N THR A 134 9.11 11.68 -6.50
CA THR A 134 9.50 10.27 -6.52
C THR A 134 8.38 9.38 -7.05
N GLN A 135 7.12 9.65 -6.68
CA GLN A 135 5.95 8.94 -7.19
C GLN A 135 5.78 9.16 -8.70
N ASN A 136 5.89 10.41 -9.17
CA ASN A 136 5.79 10.71 -10.60
C ASN A 136 6.88 9.99 -11.42
N LEU A 137 8.12 9.90 -10.90
CA LEU A 137 9.19 9.15 -11.57
C LEU A 137 8.88 7.64 -11.63
N LEU A 138 8.44 7.06 -10.50
CA LEU A 138 8.07 5.65 -10.45
C LEU A 138 6.93 5.34 -11.42
N SER A 139 5.92 6.21 -11.48
CA SER A 139 4.83 6.09 -12.45
C SER A 139 5.35 6.11 -13.89
N VAL A 140 6.22 7.05 -14.28
CA VAL A 140 6.76 7.09 -15.66
C VAL A 140 7.54 5.81 -16.01
N ILE A 141 8.28 5.22 -15.06
CA ILE A 141 8.98 3.94 -15.25
C ILE A 141 7.99 2.80 -15.47
N VAL A 142 6.94 2.71 -14.65
CA VAL A 142 5.91 1.68 -14.78
C VAL A 142 5.17 1.81 -16.10
N PHE A 143 4.77 3.02 -16.50
CA PHE A 143 4.06 3.25 -17.77
C PHE A 143 4.94 2.92 -18.98
N LEU A 144 6.25 3.21 -18.94
CA LEU A 144 7.17 2.81 -20.00
C LEU A 144 7.33 1.29 -20.09
N GLY A 145 7.37 0.59 -18.93
CA GLY A 145 7.36 -0.87 -18.88
C GLY A 145 6.09 -1.45 -19.49
N MET A 146 4.93 -0.88 -19.15
CA MET A 146 3.66 -1.28 -19.76
C MET A 146 3.66 -1.06 -21.28
N VAL A 147 4.19 0.07 -21.78
CA VAL A 147 4.25 0.31 -23.24
C VAL A 147 5.03 -0.80 -23.91
N ALA A 148 6.19 -1.17 -23.35
CA ALA A 148 7.06 -2.21 -23.89
C ALA A 148 6.37 -3.58 -23.93
N ASP A 149 5.56 -3.92 -22.93
CA ASP A 149 4.82 -5.19 -22.86
C ASP A 149 3.65 -5.27 -23.85
N VAL A 150 3.02 -4.14 -24.17
CA VAL A 150 1.87 -4.08 -25.09
C VAL A 150 2.31 -3.97 -26.55
N THR A 151 3.53 -3.52 -26.80
CA THR A 151 4.09 -3.45 -28.15
C THR A 151 4.63 -4.81 -28.60
N PRO A 152 4.28 -5.28 -29.81
CA PRO A 152 4.74 -6.59 -30.29
C PRO A 152 6.27 -6.62 -30.39
N PRO A 153 6.94 -7.68 -29.90
CA PRO A 153 8.40 -7.75 -29.87
C PRO A 153 9.05 -7.92 -31.25
N THR A 154 8.24 -8.12 -32.29
CA THR A 154 8.66 -8.38 -33.68
C THR A 154 8.79 -7.13 -34.54
N SER A 155 8.39 -5.95 -34.05
CA SER A 155 8.45 -4.72 -34.83
C SER A 155 9.86 -4.11 -34.84
N THR A 156 10.33 -3.66 -36.00
CA THR A 156 11.61 -2.96 -36.15
C THR A 156 11.51 -1.46 -35.86
N SER A 157 10.30 -0.91 -35.80
CA SER A 157 10.03 0.52 -35.55
C SER A 157 9.75 0.80 -34.08
N VAL A 158 10.23 1.94 -33.56
CA VAL A 158 9.93 2.40 -32.19
C VAL A 158 8.58 3.13 -32.18
N PRO A 159 7.63 2.77 -31.30
CA PRO A 159 6.34 3.43 -31.21
C PRO A 159 6.45 4.90 -30.78
N ILE A 160 5.63 5.77 -31.36
CA ILE A 160 5.60 7.20 -31.02
C ILE A 160 5.31 7.46 -29.53
N ILE A 161 4.48 6.63 -28.89
CA ILE A 161 4.20 6.73 -27.45
C ILE A 161 5.39 6.32 -26.59
N ALA A 162 6.16 5.31 -27.01
CA ALA A 162 7.41 4.93 -26.36
C ALA A 162 8.44 6.06 -26.52
N ALA A 163 8.53 6.65 -27.72
CA ALA A 163 9.38 7.81 -27.98
C ALA A 163 8.99 9.00 -27.09
N PHE A 164 7.70 9.24 -26.86
CA PHE A 164 7.22 10.28 -25.94
C PHE A 164 7.65 10.03 -24.48
N PHE A 165 7.48 8.82 -23.95
CA PHE A 165 7.91 8.49 -22.59
C PHE A 165 9.43 8.48 -22.44
N SER A 166 10.16 8.02 -23.47
CA SER A 166 11.62 8.10 -23.52
C SER A 166 12.12 9.54 -23.57
N VAL A 167 11.51 10.40 -24.39
CA VAL A 167 11.81 11.85 -24.44
C VAL A 167 11.43 12.52 -23.12
N SER A 168 10.32 12.14 -22.49
CA SER A 168 9.96 12.61 -21.16
C SER A 168 11.01 12.21 -20.13
N MET A 169 11.45 10.95 -20.11
CA MET A 169 12.59 10.48 -19.29
C MET A 169 13.91 11.22 -19.57
N ILE A 170 14.18 11.55 -20.83
CA ILE A 170 15.36 12.30 -21.25
C ILE A 170 15.27 13.77 -20.84
N ILE A 171 14.09 14.40 -20.91
CA ILE A 171 13.79 15.74 -20.38
C ILE A 171 14.02 15.76 -18.86
N TYR A 172 13.67 14.68 -18.15
CA TYR A 172 14.03 14.49 -16.73
C TYR A 172 15.53 14.24 -16.49
N GLY A 173 16.33 14.00 -17.55
CA GLY A 173 17.75 13.61 -17.51
C GLY A 173 18.77 14.66 -17.98
N TYR A 174 18.38 15.76 -18.64
CA TYR A 174 19.34 16.72 -19.20
C TYR A 174 19.73 17.87 -18.25
N PHE A 175 20.86 17.71 -17.57
CA PHE A 175 21.87 18.78 -17.35
C PHE A 175 23.22 18.14 -17.03
N ARG A 176 23.90 17.61 -18.04
CA ARG A 176 25.30 17.18 -17.95
C ARG A 176 26.11 17.82 -19.07
N GLU A 177 26.46 19.08 -18.87
CA GLU A 177 27.66 19.66 -19.47
C GLU A 177 28.40 20.45 -18.39
N PHE A 178 28.94 19.73 -17.40
CA PHE A 178 30.23 20.06 -16.78
C PHE A 178 30.75 18.82 -16.01
N ASN A 179 31.89 18.31 -16.48
CA ASN A 179 32.69 17.17 -16.01
C ASN A 179 32.36 15.78 -16.58
N PHE A 180 32.89 15.61 -17.80
CA PHE A 180 33.53 14.40 -18.34
C PHE A 180 34.20 13.54 -17.25
N ILE A 181 34.18 12.21 -17.39
CA ILE A 181 34.62 11.13 -16.46
C ILE A 181 33.51 10.60 -15.56
N TRP A 182 32.50 9.93 -16.12
CA TRP A 182 31.81 8.76 -15.54
C TRP A 182 31.04 8.13 -16.70
N MET A 183 31.68 7.15 -17.32
CA MET A 183 31.13 6.29 -18.38
C MET A 183 31.07 4.89 -17.79
N ASN A 184 29.94 4.20 -18.02
CA ASN A 184 29.57 2.82 -17.64
C ASN A 184 28.66 2.69 -16.40
N GLY A 185 27.35 2.56 -16.65
CA GLY A 185 26.41 1.94 -15.72
C GLY A 185 25.20 2.80 -15.33
N ASN A 186 24.07 2.54 -15.99
CA ASN A 186 22.69 2.79 -15.55
C ASN A 186 22.17 4.25 -15.51
N ILE A 187 21.16 4.47 -16.35
CA ILE A 187 20.29 5.64 -16.39
C ILE A 187 19.35 5.57 -15.18
N THR A 188 19.57 6.43 -14.18
CA THR A 188 18.57 6.67 -13.12
C THR A 188 18.62 8.13 -12.63
N GLY A 189 17.55 8.88 -12.95
CA GLY A 189 17.03 10.14 -12.38
C GLY A 189 17.96 11.19 -11.76
N SER A 190 18.36 12.20 -12.54
CA SER A 190 19.04 13.41 -12.02
C SER A 190 18.10 14.39 -11.29
N SER A 191 16.77 14.33 -11.50
CA SER A 191 15.79 15.18 -10.78
C SER A 191 15.72 14.91 -9.28
N ILE A 192 15.89 13.65 -8.86
CA ILE A 192 16.00 13.25 -7.45
C ILE A 192 17.32 13.76 -6.87
N ILE A 193 18.42 13.66 -7.62
CA ILE A 193 19.72 14.18 -7.19
C ILE A 193 19.67 15.70 -7.00
N PHE A 194 19.00 16.43 -7.90
CA PHE A 194 18.79 17.88 -7.75
C PHE A 194 17.86 18.24 -6.59
N THR A 195 16.79 17.48 -6.37
CA THR A 195 15.89 17.65 -5.22
C THR A 195 16.65 17.39 -3.91
N LEU A 196 17.44 16.32 -3.86
CA LEU A 196 18.34 15.99 -2.75
C LEU A 196 19.43 17.05 -2.56
N LEU A 197 19.97 17.65 -3.64
CA LEU A 197 20.92 18.75 -3.57
C LEU A 197 20.27 20.04 -3.06
N ILE A 198 19.06 20.37 -3.50
CA ILE A 198 18.29 21.54 -3.04
C ILE A 198 17.96 21.39 -1.55
N ILE A 199 17.57 20.19 -1.12
CA ILE A 199 17.30 19.85 0.28
C ILE A 199 18.59 19.85 1.10
N ASN A 200 19.66 19.24 0.59
CA ASN A 200 20.97 19.26 1.24
C ASN A 200 21.42 20.70 1.44
N VAL A 201 21.22 21.57 0.44
CA VAL A 201 21.49 23.01 0.54
C VAL A 201 20.54 23.66 1.55
N HIS A 202 19.24 23.39 1.50
CA HIS A 202 18.22 23.97 2.38
C HIS A 202 18.48 23.71 3.89
N PHE A 203 18.99 22.52 4.23
CA PHE A 203 19.29 22.11 5.60
C PHE A 203 20.76 22.38 6.03
N ARG A 204 21.58 23.09 5.24
CA ARG A 204 22.95 23.47 5.66
C ARG A 204 22.96 24.45 6.83
N SER A 205 23.65 24.06 7.90
CA SER A 205 23.85 24.86 9.11
C SER A 205 25.17 25.66 9.06
N PRO A 206 25.28 26.85 9.67
CA PRO A 206 26.50 27.67 9.71
C PRO A 206 27.74 26.97 10.32
N ARG A 207 27.54 25.83 11.01
CA ARG A 207 28.61 25.06 11.65
C ARG A 207 29.34 24.10 10.71
N THR A 208 28.75 23.69 9.59
CA THR A 208 29.31 22.64 8.70
C THR A 208 29.93 23.17 7.41
N HIS A 209 29.53 24.33 6.90
CA HIS A 209 30.09 24.89 5.64
C HIS A 209 30.17 26.43 5.64
N LYS A 210 31.22 26.99 5.02
CA LYS A 210 31.32 28.41 4.65
C LYS A 210 31.11 28.57 3.14
N MET A 211 30.22 29.47 2.72
CA MET A 211 29.96 29.76 1.30
C MET A 211 31.15 30.49 0.67
N SER A 212 31.63 30.00 -0.47
CA SER A 212 32.69 30.69 -1.22
C SER A 212 32.17 32.00 -1.82
N PRO A 213 33.04 33.02 -2.03
CA PRO A 213 32.62 34.31 -2.57
C PRO A 213 31.94 34.22 -3.94
N TRP A 214 32.40 33.31 -4.79
CA TRP A 214 31.83 33.10 -6.12
C TRP A 214 30.42 32.50 -6.08
N VAL A 215 30.17 31.50 -5.21
CA VAL A 215 28.83 30.91 -4.99
C VAL A 215 27.84 31.98 -4.53
N ARG A 216 28.31 32.90 -3.68
CA ARG A 216 27.49 34.02 -3.20
C ARG A 216 27.07 34.95 -4.34
N THR A 217 27.98 35.33 -5.23
CA THR A 217 27.68 36.23 -6.35
C THR A 217 26.78 35.55 -7.39
N ALA A 218 27.07 34.28 -7.74
CA ALA A 218 26.30 33.54 -8.73
C ALA A 218 24.84 33.31 -8.27
N PHE A 219 24.63 32.77 -7.08
CA PHE A 219 23.30 32.32 -6.65
C PHE A 219 22.50 33.37 -5.87
N LEU A 220 23.12 34.40 -5.30
CA LEU A 220 22.43 35.42 -4.50
C LEU A 220 22.37 36.80 -5.16
N GLU A 221 23.11 37.02 -6.25
CA GLU A 221 23.07 38.29 -6.99
C GLU A 221 22.67 38.09 -8.45
N TRP A 222 23.26 37.12 -9.16
CA TRP A 222 22.97 36.91 -10.58
C TRP A 222 21.69 36.10 -10.83
N LEU A 223 21.52 34.95 -10.16
CA LEU A 223 20.35 34.08 -10.34
C LEU A 223 19.01 34.74 -9.92
N PRO A 224 18.90 35.40 -8.75
CA PRO A 224 17.65 36.06 -8.36
C PRO A 224 17.33 37.27 -9.25
N TRP A 225 18.34 37.95 -9.79
CA TRP A 225 18.16 39.02 -10.77
C TRP A 225 17.60 38.48 -12.10
N LEU A 226 18.12 37.34 -12.57
CA LEU A 226 17.62 36.66 -13.77
C LEU A 226 16.17 36.17 -13.60
N LEU A 227 15.82 35.71 -12.39
CA LEU A 227 14.49 35.18 -12.06
C LEU A 227 13.51 36.24 -11.50
N LEU A 228 13.90 37.53 -11.51
CA LEU A 228 13.09 38.64 -10.97
C LEU A 228 12.64 38.46 -9.51
N MET A 229 13.42 37.74 -8.69
CA MET A 229 13.12 37.49 -7.28
C MET A 229 13.70 38.59 -6.37
N ASN A 230 12.84 39.20 -5.55
CA ASN A 230 13.25 40.18 -4.55
C ASN A 230 13.65 39.50 -3.23
N ARG A 231 14.85 39.83 -2.75
CA ARG A 231 15.32 39.37 -1.43
C ARG A 231 14.72 40.27 -0.33
N PRO A 232 14.20 39.72 0.77
CA PRO A 232 13.76 40.53 1.91
C PRO A 232 14.91 41.40 2.43
N GLY A 233 14.73 42.74 2.35
CA GLY A 233 15.65 43.72 2.94
C GLY A 233 16.79 44.28 2.07
N LYS A 234 16.87 44.01 0.76
CA LYS A 234 17.79 44.72 -0.17
C LYS A 234 17.20 44.91 -1.57
N GLN A 235 17.29 46.12 -2.12
CA GLN A 235 16.99 46.42 -3.53
C GLN A 235 18.24 46.27 -4.41
N PHE A 236 18.10 45.61 -5.57
CA PHE A 236 19.21 45.33 -6.49
C PHE A 236 19.60 46.55 -7.35
N LYS A 237 20.90 46.77 -7.55
CA LYS A 237 21.48 47.62 -8.60
C LYS A 237 22.48 46.81 -9.43
N LYS A 238 22.56 47.11 -10.74
CA LYS A 238 23.40 46.45 -11.75
C LYS A 238 24.87 46.31 -11.29
N PRO A 239 25.54 45.15 -11.44
CA PRO A 239 26.94 44.97 -10.99
C PRO A 239 27.92 45.75 -11.89
N LYS A 240 28.83 46.53 -11.28
CA LYS A 240 29.91 47.25 -11.99
C LYS A 240 31.15 46.34 -12.15
N LYS A 241 31.78 46.37 -13.33
CA LYS A 241 33.09 45.75 -13.61
C LYS A 241 34.18 46.37 -12.71
N HIS A 242 34.93 45.54 -11.99
CA HIS A 242 36.14 45.98 -11.29
C HIS A 242 37.35 45.96 -12.23
N SER A 243 37.92 47.13 -12.53
CA SER A 243 39.23 47.29 -13.13
C SER A 243 40.32 47.27 -12.05
N VAL A 244 41.43 46.61 -12.35
CA VAL A 244 42.63 46.47 -11.51
C VAL A 244 43.48 47.73 -11.61
N THR A 245 43.92 48.27 -10.47
CA THR A 245 45.16 49.07 -10.41
C THR A 245 45.82 48.96 -9.04
N THR A 246 47.08 48.54 -9.05
CA THR A 246 48.05 48.45 -7.94
C THR A 246 48.78 49.77 -7.72
N ARG A 247 49.05 50.18 -6.46
CA ARG A 247 50.38 50.50 -5.88
C ARG A 247 50.33 51.34 -4.57
N SER A 248 51.11 50.87 -3.59
CA SER A 248 52.04 51.54 -2.65
C SER A 248 51.77 52.91 -2.00
N GLY A 249 52.10 53.04 -0.70
CA GLY A 249 52.71 54.25 -0.13
C GLY A 249 52.18 54.73 1.23
N ASP A 250 52.96 54.45 2.28
CA ASP A 250 53.31 55.24 3.49
C ASP A 250 52.34 56.13 4.32
N SER A 251 52.54 55.97 5.63
CA SER A 251 52.59 56.92 6.77
C SER A 251 51.37 57.73 7.29
N ILE A 252 50.88 57.25 8.44
CA ILE A 252 50.69 57.94 9.75
C ILE A 252 50.04 59.34 9.77
N SER A 253 48.89 59.45 10.45
CA SER A 253 48.67 60.52 11.44
C SER A 253 47.89 60.00 12.65
N GLN A 254 48.50 60.20 13.82
CA GLN A 254 47.90 60.05 15.14
C GLN A 254 46.91 61.19 15.38
N GLN A 255 45.80 60.90 16.06
CA GLN A 255 45.31 61.81 17.09
C GLN A 255 44.61 61.03 18.22
N GLN A 256 45.21 61.18 19.40
CA GLN A 256 44.79 60.67 20.69
C GLN A 256 43.42 61.21 21.11
N LYS A 257 42.69 60.43 21.93
CA LYS A 257 42.05 61.00 23.13
C LYS A 257 41.93 59.98 24.27
N MET A 258 42.84 60.19 25.23
CA MET A 258 42.71 60.08 26.69
C MET A 258 42.42 58.72 27.35
N ARG A 259 43.47 58.17 27.97
CA ARG A 259 43.40 57.36 29.20
C ARG A 259 43.87 58.22 30.38
N LYS A 260 43.14 58.18 31.50
CA LYS A 260 43.67 58.41 32.86
C LYS A 260 43.66 57.08 33.64
N PRO A 261 44.53 56.93 34.65
CA PRO A 261 45.09 55.65 35.06
C PRO A 261 44.22 54.88 36.07
N LYS A 262 44.33 53.55 36.04
CA LYS A 262 43.79 52.66 37.07
C LYS A 262 44.60 52.84 38.36
N PHE A 263 43.93 53.27 39.42
CA PHE A 263 44.36 53.01 40.79
C PHE A 263 43.91 51.59 41.14
N MET A 264 44.84 50.80 41.69
CA MET A 264 44.60 49.42 42.08
C MET A 264 43.84 49.42 43.42
N THR A 265 42.58 49.01 43.40
CA THR A 265 41.86 48.56 44.59
C THR A 265 41.14 47.24 44.24
N GLN A 266 41.29 46.26 45.13
CA GLN A 266 40.66 44.96 45.04
C GLN A 266 39.14 45.09 45.23
N SER A 267 38.40 44.30 44.44
CA SER A 267 36.96 43.99 44.51
C SER A 267 36.10 44.58 43.37
N GLU A 268 35.98 43.87 42.25
CA GLU A 268 34.84 44.04 41.33
C GLU A 268 34.38 42.68 40.79
N SER A 269 33.05 42.53 40.79
CA SER A 269 32.30 41.28 40.80
C SER A 269 32.13 40.62 39.42
N VAL A 270 31.77 39.33 39.49
CA VAL A 270 31.47 38.40 38.39
C VAL A 270 30.41 38.92 37.39
N ALA A 271 29.61 39.93 37.76
CA ALA A 271 28.54 40.49 36.93
C ALA A 271 29.03 41.23 35.66
N SER A 272 30.24 41.82 35.67
CA SER A 272 30.76 42.55 34.49
C SER A 272 31.23 41.65 33.35
N ARG A 273 31.59 40.39 33.65
CA ARG A 273 32.02 39.40 32.63
C ARG A 273 30.82 38.75 31.92
N MET A 274 29.66 38.68 32.57
CA MET A 274 28.44 38.13 31.96
C MET A 274 27.84 39.09 30.92
N GLY A 275 27.89 40.41 31.14
CA GLY A 275 27.38 41.40 30.17
C GLY A 275 28.15 41.46 28.83
N GLN A 276 29.45 41.15 28.83
CA GLN A 276 30.23 41.04 27.59
C GLN A 276 29.95 39.73 26.85
N ALA A 277 29.76 38.61 27.57
CA ALA A 277 29.40 37.32 26.99
C ALA A 277 28.03 37.36 26.30
N ASP A 278 27.04 38.03 26.89
CA ASP A 278 25.69 38.18 26.31
C ASP A 278 25.68 39.09 25.07
N SER A 279 26.52 40.13 25.04
CA SER A 279 26.66 41.00 23.85
C SER A 279 27.30 40.28 22.66
N VAL A 280 28.21 39.34 22.92
CA VAL A 280 28.88 38.49 21.91
C VAL A 280 27.94 37.37 21.47
N ASN A 281 27.21 36.72 22.38
CA ASN A 281 26.21 35.71 22.04
C ASN A 281 25.06 36.26 21.21
N SER A 282 24.57 37.49 21.48
CA SER A 282 23.50 38.09 20.67
C SER A 282 23.94 38.44 19.24
N LYS A 283 25.19 38.90 19.05
CA LYS A 283 25.77 39.17 17.72
C LYS A 283 26.06 37.89 16.93
N THR A 284 26.44 36.82 17.61
CA THR A 284 26.74 35.51 17.00
C THR A 284 25.46 34.75 16.63
N SER A 285 24.42 34.88 17.46
CA SER A 285 23.06 34.39 17.18
C SER A 285 22.40 35.12 15.98
N LYS A 286 22.48 36.46 15.93
CA LYS A 286 21.99 37.24 14.78
C LYS A 286 22.71 36.91 13.46
N ARG A 287 24.04 36.69 13.49
CA ARG A 287 24.82 36.27 12.31
C ARG A 287 24.47 34.86 11.84
N SER A 288 24.21 33.94 12.76
CA SER A 288 23.79 32.56 12.44
C SER A 288 22.38 32.52 11.82
N CYS A 289 21.45 33.32 12.35
CA CYS A 289 20.09 33.47 11.81
C CYS A 289 20.09 34.08 10.38
N LEU A 290 20.92 35.09 10.14
CA LEU A 290 21.05 35.73 8.82
C LEU A 290 21.70 34.81 7.78
N TYR A 291 22.62 33.94 8.20
CA TYR A 291 23.22 32.92 7.34
C TYR A 291 22.21 31.85 6.93
N CYS A 292 21.45 31.28 7.88
CA CYS A 292 20.36 30.33 7.58
C CYS A 292 19.34 30.92 6.59
N LEU A 293 18.93 32.17 6.78
CA LEU A 293 18.01 32.85 5.86
C LEU A 293 18.61 33.03 4.45
N THR A 294 19.93 33.21 4.35
CA THR A 294 20.65 33.35 3.07
C THR A 294 20.73 32.03 2.31
N VAL A 295 20.98 30.92 3.02
CA VAL A 295 21.04 29.57 2.43
C VAL A 295 19.65 29.11 1.98
N ARG A 296 18.61 29.37 2.77
CA ARG A 296 17.22 29.09 2.37
C ARG A 296 16.78 29.88 1.14
N PHE A 297 17.17 31.15 1.05
CA PHE A 297 16.91 31.95 -0.16
C PHE A 297 17.63 31.42 -1.41
N MET A 298 18.85 30.88 -1.24
CA MET A 298 19.56 30.21 -2.34
C MET A 298 18.81 28.96 -2.82
N ALA A 299 18.30 28.13 -1.89
CA ALA A 299 17.49 26.96 -2.22
C ALA A 299 16.20 27.33 -2.96
N MET A 300 15.50 28.39 -2.52
CA MET A 300 14.31 28.90 -3.19
C MET A 300 14.59 29.47 -4.60
N ALA A 301 15.72 30.15 -4.79
CA ALA A 301 16.11 30.68 -6.10
C ALA A 301 16.48 29.56 -7.09
N LEU A 302 17.17 28.51 -6.61
CA LEU A 302 17.45 27.30 -7.38
C LEU A 302 16.15 26.59 -7.80
N ASP A 303 15.22 26.43 -6.87
CA ASP A 303 13.94 25.78 -7.11
C ASP A 303 13.09 26.52 -8.17
N ARG A 304 13.06 27.86 -8.12
CA ARG A 304 12.38 28.69 -9.12
C ARG A 304 13.08 28.68 -10.49
N ALA A 305 14.40 28.54 -10.53
CA ALA A 305 15.14 28.36 -11.78
C ALA A 305 14.72 27.05 -12.48
N CYS A 306 14.63 25.96 -11.71
CA CYS A 306 14.15 24.67 -12.21
C CYS A 306 12.71 24.77 -12.70
N LEU A 307 11.81 25.41 -11.95
CA LEU A 307 10.42 25.62 -12.38
C LEU A 307 10.32 26.36 -13.73
N PHE A 308 11.05 27.46 -13.92
CA PHE A 308 11.04 28.22 -15.19
C PHE A 308 11.54 27.39 -16.35
N PHE A 309 12.60 26.61 -16.15
CA PHE A 309 13.16 25.72 -17.17
C PHE A 309 12.19 24.58 -17.53
N TYR A 310 11.61 23.92 -16.53
CA TYR A 310 10.61 22.88 -16.74
C TYR A 310 9.33 23.40 -17.38
N ALA A 311 8.86 24.60 -17.03
CA ALA A 311 7.70 25.23 -17.65
C ALA A 311 7.95 25.57 -19.13
N LEU A 312 9.16 26.02 -19.48
CA LEU A 312 9.55 26.29 -20.87
C LEU A 312 9.58 25.00 -21.71
N LEU A 313 10.14 23.91 -21.17
CA LEU A 313 10.16 22.61 -21.83
C LEU A 313 8.77 21.97 -21.93
N ALA A 314 7.96 22.08 -20.87
CA ALA A 314 6.57 21.67 -20.85
C ALA A 314 5.72 22.47 -21.85
N ALA A 315 6.07 23.71 -22.17
CA ALA A 315 5.40 24.52 -23.20
C ALA A 315 5.81 24.13 -24.64
N LEU A 316 6.94 23.45 -24.83
CA LEU A 316 7.39 22.95 -26.14
C LEU A 316 6.78 21.58 -26.52
N LEU A 317 6.38 20.76 -25.53
CA LEU A 317 5.67 19.48 -25.71
C LEU A 317 4.27 19.60 -26.39
N PRO A 318 3.46 20.66 -26.14
CA PRO A 318 2.20 20.93 -26.83
C PRO A 318 2.31 21.07 -28.35
N VAL A 319 3.45 21.52 -28.89
CA VAL A 319 3.69 21.61 -30.35
C VAL A 319 3.75 20.21 -30.97
N TRP A 320 4.24 19.24 -30.20
CA TRP A 320 4.24 17.81 -30.53
C TRP A 320 2.83 17.19 -30.40
N PHE A 321 2.09 17.52 -29.34
CA PHE A 321 0.68 17.14 -29.20
C PHE A 321 -0.18 17.69 -30.33
N TRP A 322 0.10 18.89 -30.83
CA TRP A 322 -0.62 19.48 -31.96
C TRP A 322 -0.39 18.70 -33.27
N ALA A 323 0.80 18.13 -33.49
CA ALA A 323 1.07 17.27 -34.64
C ALA A 323 0.33 15.91 -34.56
N VAL A 324 0.24 15.33 -33.37
CA VAL A 324 -0.52 14.09 -33.10
C VAL A 324 -2.04 14.34 -33.15
N TYR A 325 -2.51 15.43 -32.54
CA TYR A 325 -3.91 15.88 -32.55
C TYR A 325 -4.40 16.20 -33.96
N ARG A 326 -3.58 16.82 -34.79
CA ARG A 326 -3.92 17.10 -36.20
C ARG A 326 -4.26 15.83 -36.98
N LYS A 327 -3.54 14.73 -36.72
CA LYS A 327 -3.81 13.42 -37.34
C LYS A 327 -5.02 12.71 -36.71
N MET A 328 -5.32 13.00 -35.45
CA MET A 328 -6.54 12.57 -34.76
C MET A 328 -7.80 13.24 -35.33
N THR A 329 -7.73 14.53 -35.68
CA THR A 329 -8.88 15.28 -36.23
C THR A 329 -9.19 15.01 -37.70
N THR A 330 -8.22 14.55 -38.50
CA THR A 330 -8.45 14.23 -39.92
C THR A 330 -9.33 12.99 -40.14
N ASN A 331 -9.56 12.16 -39.12
CA ASN A 331 -10.45 11.00 -39.19
C ASN A 331 -11.87 11.24 -38.63
N ILE A 332 -12.14 12.40 -38.02
CA ILE A 332 -13.46 12.71 -37.43
C ILE A 332 -14.40 13.40 -38.45
N SER A 333 -13.88 13.93 -39.55
CA SER A 333 -14.66 14.65 -40.57
C SER A 333 -15.37 13.75 -41.60
N ALA A 334 -15.42 12.42 -41.41
CA ALA A 334 -16.00 11.47 -42.37
C ALA A 334 -17.28 10.77 -41.86
N ILE A 335 -18.06 11.42 -40.97
CA ILE A 335 -19.38 10.91 -40.55
C ILE A 335 -20.47 11.79 -41.18
N PRO A 336 -21.02 11.45 -42.36
CA PRO A 336 -22.30 11.99 -42.79
C PRO A 336 -23.41 11.20 -42.06
N ILE A 337 -24.06 11.85 -41.09
CA ILE A 337 -25.33 11.36 -40.56
C ILE A 337 -26.41 11.76 -41.58
N ASP A 338 -26.82 10.83 -42.43
CA ASP A 338 -28.05 10.98 -43.22
C ASP A 338 -29.17 10.13 -42.62
N LEU A 339 -30.04 10.80 -41.87
CA LEU A 339 -31.07 10.21 -41.01
C LEU A 339 -32.39 9.92 -41.75
N SER A 340 -32.36 9.70 -43.07
CA SER A 340 -33.56 9.70 -43.90
C SER A 340 -33.81 8.45 -44.77
N LEU A 341 -32.86 7.51 -44.87
CA LEU A 341 -32.98 6.32 -45.73
C LEU A 341 -33.17 4.98 -44.99
N LEU A 342 -33.27 4.99 -43.65
CA LEU A 342 -33.33 3.76 -42.83
C LEU A 342 -34.77 3.31 -42.46
N ALA A 343 -35.80 3.85 -43.11
CA ALA A 343 -37.19 3.62 -42.70
C ALA A 343 -38.02 2.74 -43.65
N ALA A 344 -37.45 2.20 -44.74
CA ALA A 344 -38.28 1.66 -45.82
C ALA A 344 -38.17 0.17 -46.14
N ASN A 345 -37.32 -0.64 -45.50
CA ASN A 345 -37.33 -2.08 -45.79
C ASN A 345 -36.65 -2.90 -44.68
N LEU A 346 -37.45 -3.54 -43.82
CA LEU A 346 -37.25 -4.91 -43.32
C LEU A 346 -38.24 -5.17 -42.19
N SER A 347 -39.32 -5.87 -42.48
CA SER A 347 -40.29 -6.36 -41.49
C SER A 347 -40.51 -7.85 -41.71
N MET A 348 -39.85 -8.64 -40.86
CA MET A 348 -40.30 -9.90 -40.23
C MET A 348 -39.13 -10.79 -39.82
N GLU A 349 -37.98 -10.78 -40.52
CA GLU A 349 -36.76 -11.47 -40.06
C GLU A 349 -35.97 -10.65 -39.02
N LEU A 350 -36.09 -9.32 -39.04
CA LEU A 350 -35.39 -8.44 -38.10
C LEU A 350 -35.89 -8.60 -36.66
N GLN A 351 -37.13 -9.04 -36.44
CA GLN A 351 -37.71 -9.11 -35.08
C GLN A 351 -37.18 -10.28 -34.25
N GLN A 352 -36.93 -11.44 -34.87
CA GLN A 352 -36.30 -12.58 -34.18
C GLN A 352 -34.82 -12.32 -33.91
N THR A 353 -34.10 -11.77 -34.88
CA THR A 353 -32.67 -11.43 -34.72
C THR A 353 -32.47 -10.21 -33.81
N GLN A 354 -33.43 -9.28 -33.71
CA GLN A 354 -33.36 -8.16 -32.76
C GLN A 354 -33.62 -8.57 -31.32
N GLU A 355 -34.41 -9.60 -31.04
CA GLU A 355 -34.56 -10.12 -29.67
C GLU A 355 -33.31 -10.90 -29.24
N GLU A 356 -32.70 -11.66 -30.14
CA GLU A 356 -31.45 -12.38 -29.88
C GLU A 356 -30.24 -11.43 -29.81
N TYR A 357 -30.18 -10.41 -30.67
CA TYR A 357 -29.20 -9.33 -30.62
C TYR A 357 -29.41 -8.39 -29.43
N LYS A 358 -30.66 -8.09 -29.02
CA LYS A 358 -30.92 -7.34 -27.77
C LYS A 358 -30.42 -8.12 -26.56
N ARG A 359 -30.71 -9.41 -26.49
CA ARG A 359 -30.24 -10.27 -25.39
C ARG A 359 -28.71 -10.33 -25.35
N THR A 360 -28.08 -10.46 -26.52
CA THR A 360 -26.61 -10.50 -26.67
C THR A 360 -25.95 -9.13 -26.44
N ARG A 361 -26.63 -8.02 -26.77
CA ARG A 361 -26.16 -6.64 -26.55
C ARG A 361 -26.39 -6.16 -25.13
N GLU A 362 -27.42 -6.64 -24.44
CA GLU A 362 -27.63 -6.45 -23.00
C GLU A 362 -26.58 -7.26 -22.22
N ASP A 363 -26.28 -8.50 -22.64
CA ASP A 363 -25.16 -9.30 -22.09
C ASP A 363 -23.78 -8.65 -22.35
N MET A 364 -23.57 -8.01 -23.50
CA MET A 364 -22.33 -7.27 -23.81
C MET A 364 -22.26 -5.87 -23.17
N ALA A 365 -23.38 -5.18 -22.96
CA ALA A 365 -23.43 -3.87 -22.32
C ALA A 365 -23.25 -3.99 -20.79
N ASP A 366 -23.80 -5.03 -20.17
CA ASP A 366 -23.54 -5.35 -18.76
C ASP A 366 -22.10 -5.83 -18.55
N ASN A 367 -21.52 -6.53 -19.53
CA ASN A 367 -20.09 -6.82 -19.53
C ASN A 367 -19.21 -5.59 -19.74
N ASN A 368 -19.63 -4.57 -20.49
CA ASN A 368 -18.83 -3.35 -20.68
C ASN A 368 -18.84 -2.43 -19.44
N ASN A 369 -19.94 -2.37 -18.69
CA ASN A 369 -19.99 -1.64 -17.42
C ASN A 369 -19.26 -2.39 -16.29
N ALA A 370 -19.38 -3.72 -16.26
CA ALA A 370 -18.57 -4.58 -15.39
C ALA A 370 -17.08 -4.48 -15.78
N PHE A 371 -16.75 -4.43 -17.07
CA PHE A 371 -15.39 -4.25 -17.58
C PHE A 371 -14.85 -2.86 -17.26
N PHE A 372 -15.65 -1.79 -17.28
CA PHE A 372 -15.23 -0.41 -16.93
C PHE A 372 -14.95 -0.23 -15.43
N MET A 373 -15.81 -0.78 -14.56
CA MET A 373 -15.58 -0.81 -13.10
C MET A 373 -14.44 -1.78 -12.74
N CYS A 374 -14.36 -2.93 -13.42
CA CYS A 374 -13.21 -3.81 -13.35
C CYS A 374 -11.97 -3.15 -13.95
N THR A 375 -12.02 -2.22 -14.92
CA THR A 375 -10.79 -1.60 -15.47
C THR A 375 -10.21 -0.50 -14.60
N MET A 376 -11.04 0.23 -13.83
CA MET A 376 -10.53 1.11 -12.77
C MET A 376 -9.90 0.31 -11.62
N ALA A 377 -10.46 -0.86 -11.29
CA ALA A 377 -9.77 -1.82 -10.43
C ALA A 377 -8.51 -2.39 -11.14
N LEU A 378 -8.60 -2.77 -12.42
CA LEU A 378 -7.52 -3.37 -13.22
C LEU A 378 -6.41 -2.38 -13.56
N ILE A 379 -6.56 -1.07 -13.43
CA ILE A 379 -5.42 -0.15 -13.58
C ILE A 379 -4.52 -0.20 -12.32
N ILE A 380 -5.07 -0.58 -11.18
CA ILE A 380 -4.31 -0.96 -9.98
C ILE A 380 -3.92 -2.47 -10.03
N PHE A 381 -4.72 -3.33 -10.67
CA PHE A 381 -4.47 -4.79 -10.78
C PHE A 381 -3.69 -5.26 -12.05
N ARG A 382 -3.40 -4.43 -13.07
CA ARG A 382 -2.70 -4.81 -14.33
C ARG A 382 -1.17 -4.86 -14.21
N MET A 383 -0.59 -4.69 -13.01
CA MET A 383 0.82 -5.05 -12.80
C MET A 383 1.07 -6.57 -12.91
N PHE A 384 0.04 -7.43 -13.01
CA PHE A 384 0.23 -8.89 -12.98
C PHE A 384 -0.76 -9.64 -13.90
N GLN A 385 -0.46 -9.70 -15.20
CA GLN A 385 -1.16 -10.56 -16.17
C GLN A 385 -0.67 -12.01 -16.08
N PHE A 386 -1.32 -12.84 -15.26
CA PHE A 386 -1.51 -14.28 -15.48
C PHE A 386 -2.67 -14.72 -14.57
N SER A 387 -3.65 -15.45 -15.10
CA SER A 387 -4.91 -15.81 -14.43
C SER A 387 -4.76 -16.45 -13.05
N ASN A 388 -3.66 -17.17 -12.80
CA ASN A 388 -3.33 -17.74 -11.48
C ASN A 388 -2.67 -16.73 -10.53
N VAL A 389 -2.00 -15.71 -11.05
CA VAL A 389 -1.27 -14.67 -10.29
C VAL A 389 -2.23 -13.62 -9.76
N VAL A 390 -3.25 -13.20 -10.52
CA VAL A 390 -4.28 -12.25 -10.04
C VAL A 390 -5.00 -12.76 -8.80
N PHE A 391 -5.26 -14.07 -8.74
CA PHE A 391 -5.89 -14.71 -7.59
C PHE A 391 -4.94 -14.86 -6.41
N LEU A 392 -3.66 -15.22 -6.63
CA LEU A 392 -2.63 -15.18 -5.59
C LEU A 392 -2.38 -13.75 -5.06
N CYS A 393 -2.48 -12.73 -5.91
CA CYS A 393 -2.33 -11.32 -5.54
C CYS A 393 -3.56 -10.79 -4.78
N ALA A 394 -4.80 -11.08 -5.23
CA ALA A 394 -6.02 -10.78 -4.48
C ALA A 394 -6.00 -11.40 -3.08
N LYS A 395 -5.53 -12.65 -2.97
CA LYS A 395 -5.28 -13.32 -1.69
C LYS A 395 -4.12 -12.72 -0.92
N GLY A 396 -3.10 -12.23 -1.61
CA GLY A 396 -1.95 -11.51 -1.04
C GLY A 396 -2.34 -10.14 -0.48
N TYR A 397 -3.37 -9.48 -1.03
CA TYR A 397 -3.93 -8.25 -0.44
C TYR A 397 -4.64 -8.50 0.88
N ASN A 398 -5.12 -9.72 1.15
CA ASN A 398 -5.58 -10.05 2.49
C ASN A 398 -4.40 -10.09 3.49
N LEU A 399 -3.17 -10.39 3.05
CA LEU A 399 -1.97 -10.19 3.88
C LEU A 399 -1.69 -8.69 4.08
N VAL A 400 -2.02 -7.84 3.11
CA VAL A 400 -1.99 -6.38 3.28
C VAL A 400 -3.04 -5.89 4.29
N MET A 401 -4.15 -6.62 4.49
CA MET A 401 -5.05 -6.35 5.62
C MET A 401 -4.36 -6.52 6.97
N GLN A 402 -3.40 -7.45 7.11
CA GLN A 402 -2.61 -7.56 8.35
C GLN A 402 -1.74 -6.33 8.58
N CYS A 403 -1.20 -5.71 7.52
CA CYS A 403 -0.58 -4.39 7.64
C CYS A 403 -1.61 -3.31 8.02
N GLY A 404 -2.82 -3.39 7.48
CA GLY A 404 -3.94 -2.52 7.83
C GLY A 404 -4.30 -2.59 9.32
N PHE A 405 -4.44 -3.80 9.87
CA PHE A 405 -4.61 -4.04 11.31
C PHE A 405 -3.43 -3.45 12.06
N ALA A 406 -2.19 -3.82 11.74
CA ALA A 406 -1.00 -3.31 12.43
C ALA A 406 -0.98 -1.76 12.51
N PHE A 407 -1.22 -1.05 11.41
CA PHE A 407 -1.27 0.43 11.43
C PHE A 407 -2.47 0.97 12.23
N LEU A 408 -3.63 0.32 12.13
CA LEU A 408 -4.82 0.67 12.90
C LEU A 408 -4.55 0.54 14.40
N GLU A 409 -4.01 -0.60 14.84
CA GLU A 409 -3.72 -0.88 16.24
C GLU A 409 -2.60 0.01 16.78
N VAL A 410 -1.50 0.19 16.03
CA VAL A 410 -0.40 1.10 16.37
C VAL A 410 -0.94 2.50 16.64
N GLY A 411 -1.73 3.05 15.73
CA GLY A 411 -2.30 4.39 15.91
C GLY A 411 -3.25 4.50 17.10
N ALA A 412 -3.93 3.42 17.47
CA ALA A 412 -4.92 3.34 18.55
C ALA A 412 -4.32 3.08 19.94
N VAL A 413 -3.09 2.58 20.05
CA VAL A 413 -2.37 2.41 21.33
C VAL A 413 -1.52 3.63 21.67
N ARG A 414 -1.13 3.78 22.95
CA ARG A 414 -0.15 4.77 23.39
C ARG A 414 1.24 4.41 22.86
N SER A 415 2.08 5.42 22.67
CA SER A 415 3.42 5.28 22.06
C SER A 415 4.31 4.27 22.78
N LYS A 416 4.08 4.05 24.07
CA LYS A 416 4.80 3.09 24.93
C LYS A 416 4.54 1.60 24.67
N ASN A 417 3.59 1.29 23.78
CA ASN A 417 3.16 -0.07 23.43
C ASN A 417 3.22 -0.32 21.91
N CYS A 418 3.96 0.50 21.16
CA CYS A 418 4.03 0.47 19.72
C CYS A 418 4.79 -0.76 19.19
N ILE A 419 5.96 -1.07 19.74
CA ILE A 419 6.71 -2.29 19.37
C ILE A 419 5.88 -3.52 19.70
N ASN A 420 5.29 -3.56 20.90
CA ASN A 420 4.53 -4.72 21.33
C ASN A 420 3.41 -5.07 20.36
N ILE A 421 2.64 -4.07 19.91
CA ILE A 421 1.51 -4.32 19.01
C ILE A 421 1.95 -4.70 17.59
N ILE A 422 3.06 -4.14 17.10
CA ILE A 422 3.64 -4.51 15.79
C ILE A 422 4.10 -5.96 15.81
N ILE A 423 4.86 -6.37 16.83
CA ILE A 423 5.37 -7.74 16.96
C ILE A 423 4.20 -8.72 17.06
N VAL A 424 3.17 -8.39 17.84
CA VAL A 424 1.93 -9.17 17.94
C VAL A 424 1.30 -9.40 16.56
N ASN A 425 1.10 -8.36 15.74
CA ASN A 425 0.51 -8.51 14.40
C ASN A 425 1.39 -9.35 13.45
N VAL A 426 2.72 -9.17 13.51
CA VAL A 426 3.67 -9.97 12.70
C VAL A 426 3.62 -11.44 13.11
N LEU A 427 3.69 -11.71 14.41
CA LEU A 427 3.68 -13.07 14.93
C LEU A 427 2.34 -13.76 14.75
N ASP A 428 1.22 -13.02 14.79
CA ASP A 428 -0.10 -13.57 14.46
C ASP A 428 -0.06 -14.24 13.08
N SER A 429 0.45 -13.53 12.08
CA SER A 429 0.56 -14.06 10.71
C SER A 429 1.48 -15.28 10.63
N LEU A 430 2.61 -15.28 11.34
CA LEU A 430 3.57 -16.39 11.34
C LEU A 430 3.04 -17.64 12.07
N PHE A 431 2.42 -17.47 13.22
CA PHE A 431 1.82 -18.59 13.96
C PHE A 431 0.54 -19.08 13.28
N ALA A 432 -0.26 -18.20 12.70
CA ALA A 432 -1.46 -18.56 11.95
C ALA A 432 -1.14 -19.46 10.75
N ILE A 433 -0.14 -19.10 9.92
CA ILE A 433 0.21 -19.94 8.76
C ILE A 433 0.73 -21.30 9.19
N ILE A 434 1.57 -21.38 10.23
CA ILE A 434 2.10 -22.66 10.74
C ILE A 434 0.96 -23.52 11.32
N SER A 435 0.08 -22.93 12.12
CA SER A 435 -1.03 -23.62 12.79
C SER A 435 -2.08 -24.11 11.80
N TYR A 436 -2.43 -23.26 10.83
CA TYR A 436 -3.39 -23.59 9.78
C TYR A 436 -2.83 -24.64 8.80
N TRP A 437 -1.53 -24.56 8.47
CA TRP A 437 -0.82 -25.58 7.70
C TRP A 437 -0.82 -26.94 8.43
N ALA A 438 -0.49 -26.96 9.71
CA ALA A 438 -0.35 -28.20 10.46
C ALA A 438 -1.68 -28.92 10.66
N THR A 439 -2.71 -28.19 11.09
CA THR A 439 -4.00 -28.79 11.52
C THR A 439 -5.23 -28.03 11.03
N GLY A 440 -5.17 -26.71 10.88
CA GLY A 440 -6.36 -25.92 10.56
C GLY A 440 -6.99 -26.29 9.20
N TRP A 441 -6.20 -26.52 8.15
CA TRP A 441 -6.75 -27.00 6.89
C TRP A 441 -7.45 -28.36 7.04
N ALA A 442 -6.81 -29.30 7.74
CA ALA A 442 -7.33 -30.65 7.92
C ALA A 442 -8.71 -30.63 8.57
N LEU A 443 -8.88 -29.81 9.62
CA LEU A 443 -10.16 -29.66 10.31
C LEU A 443 -11.20 -28.90 9.49
N ALA A 444 -10.79 -27.91 8.70
CA ALA A 444 -11.70 -27.06 7.92
C ALA A 444 -12.22 -27.73 6.64
N HIS A 445 -11.35 -28.45 5.92
CA HIS A 445 -11.62 -28.91 4.56
C HIS A 445 -11.20 -30.35 4.28
N GLY A 446 -10.41 -30.98 5.15
CA GLY A 446 -10.05 -32.38 4.99
C GLY A 446 -11.30 -33.27 5.07
N PRO A 447 -11.45 -34.28 4.19
CA PRO A 447 -12.50 -35.28 4.33
C PRO A 447 -12.45 -36.01 5.69
N ASN A 448 -13.60 -36.44 6.20
CA ASN A 448 -13.65 -37.38 7.32
C ASN A 448 -14.07 -38.77 6.83
N SER A 449 -13.28 -39.79 7.16
CA SER A 449 -13.60 -41.18 6.80
C SER A 449 -14.80 -41.73 7.59
N VAL A 450 -15.14 -41.10 8.71
CA VAL A 450 -16.30 -41.44 9.53
C VAL A 450 -17.46 -40.52 9.15
N ALA A 451 -18.38 -41.04 8.35
CA ALA A 451 -19.51 -40.28 7.80
C ALA A 451 -20.38 -39.58 8.87
N SER A 452 -20.49 -40.13 10.09
CA SER A 452 -21.24 -39.50 11.18
C SER A 452 -20.53 -38.30 11.83
N LEU A 453 -19.21 -38.17 11.64
CA LEU A 453 -18.40 -37.06 12.16
C LEU A 453 -18.09 -36.01 11.09
N ASP A 454 -18.15 -36.38 9.81
CA ASP A 454 -17.90 -35.51 8.67
C ASP A 454 -18.71 -34.19 8.72
N PRO A 455 -19.97 -34.13 9.17
CA PRO A 455 -20.67 -32.84 9.25
C PRO A 455 -20.08 -31.83 10.25
N TYR A 456 -19.24 -32.28 11.17
CA TYR A 456 -18.75 -31.48 12.28
C TYR A 456 -17.29 -31.05 12.11
N PHE A 457 -16.43 -31.90 11.55
CA PHE A 457 -15.03 -31.57 11.32
C PHE A 457 -14.37 -32.51 10.32
N GLY A 458 -13.38 -31.97 9.61
CA GLY A 458 -12.47 -32.74 8.78
C GLY A 458 -11.38 -33.45 9.58
N PHE A 459 -10.86 -34.56 9.08
CA PHE A 459 -9.86 -35.36 9.81
C PHE A 459 -8.82 -36.03 8.91
N SER A 460 -8.43 -35.36 7.83
CA SER A 460 -7.37 -35.80 6.91
C SER A 460 -6.61 -34.61 6.34
N GLU A 461 -5.57 -34.86 5.53
CA GLU A 461 -4.76 -33.81 4.88
C GLU A 461 -3.98 -32.90 5.85
N PHE A 462 -3.62 -33.43 7.02
CA PHE A 462 -2.69 -32.78 7.94
C PHE A 462 -1.38 -32.41 7.23
N PHE A 463 -0.81 -31.27 7.58
CA PHE A 463 0.41 -30.73 6.94
C PHE A 463 0.30 -30.55 5.42
N LEU A 464 -0.92 -30.40 4.91
CA LEU A 464 -1.26 -30.33 3.48
C LEU A 464 -0.88 -31.56 2.65
N VAL A 465 -0.72 -32.71 3.29
CA VAL A 465 -0.43 -33.97 2.58
C VAL A 465 -1.65 -34.37 1.75
N GLY A 466 -1.48 -34.45 0.42
CA GLY A 466 -2.54 -34.88 -0.51
C GLY A 466 -3.36 -33.76 -1.14
N ILE A 467 -3.00 -32.49 -0.94
CA ILE A 467 -3.72 -31.33 -1.51
C ILE A 467 -3.06 -30.82 -2.78
N HIS A 468 -3.89 -30.41 -3.75
CA HIS A 468 -3.45 -29.75 -4.98
C HIS A 468 -3.87 -28.28 -5.09
N ASN A 469 -4.84 -27.81 -4.28
CA ASN A 469 -5.36 -26.44 -4.34
C ASN A 469 -4.71 -25.50 -3.30
N TYR A 470 -3.42 -25.19 -3.50
CA TYR A 470 -2.67 -24.27 -2.64
C TYR A 470 -3.23 -22.85 -2.62
N ALA A 471 -3.90 -22.42 -3.70
CA ALA A 471 -4.54 -21.11 -3.72
C ALA A 471 -5.67 -21.06 -2.68
N LYS A 472 -6.55 -22.06 -2.61
CA LYS A 472 -7.62 -22.11 -1.60
C LYS A 472 -7.04 -22.16 -0.19
N PHE A 473 -5.98 -22.95 0.02
CA PHE A 473 -5.25 -22.96 1.30
C PHE A 473 -4.79 -21.56 1.68
N PHE A 474 -4.10 -20.87 0.77
CA PHE A 474 -3.57 -19.55 1.03
C PHE A 474 -4.68 -18.53 1.35
N PHE A 475 -5.82 -18.58 0.66
CA PHE A 475 -6.95 -17.69 0.98
C PHE A 475 -7.53 -17.94 2.37
N GLN A 476 -7.75 -19.21 2.71
CA GLN A 476 -8.40 -19.60 3.95
C GLN A 476 -7.49 -19.40 5.17
N PHE A 477 -6.17 -19.57 5.02
CA PHE A 477 -5.23 -19.22 6.09
C PHE A 477 -5.33 -17.73 6.44
N VAL A 478 -5.44 -16.84 5.45
CA VAL A 478 -5.49 -15.40 5.75
C VAL A 478 -6.79 -15.04 6.48
N PHE A 479 -7.90 -15.72 6.18
CA PHE A 479 -9.14 -15.53 6.93
C PHE A 479 -9.00 -16.03 8.37
N ALA A 480 -8.34 -17.17 8.58
CA ALA A 480 -8.03 -17.68 9.92
C ALA A 480 -7.15 -16.70 10.71
N ALA A 481 -6.10 -16.17 10.08
CA ALA A 481 -5.25 -15.13 10.68
C ALA A 481 -6.06 -13.86 10.98
N THR A 482 -6.97 -13.45 10.08
CA THR A 482 -7.85 -12.30 10.32
C THR A 482 -8.76 -12.53 11.53
N ALA A 483 -9.32 -13.73 11.69
CA ALA A 483 -10.15 -14.06 12.86
C ALA A 483 -9.36 -13.96 14.18
N ALA A 484 -8.08 -14.36 14.17
CA ALA A 484 -7.20 -14.28 15.33
C ALA A 484 -6.77 -12.83 15.65
N THR A 485 -6.36 -12.06 14.62
CA THR A 485 -5.90 -10.66 14.79
C THR A 485 -7.01 -9.74 15.29
N ILE A 486 -8.29 -10.03 15.04
CA ILE A 486 -9.40 -9.24 15.61
C ILE A 486 -9.34 -9.15 17.14
N VAL A 487 -8.79 -10.18 17.80
CA VAL A 487 -8.71 -10.24 19.26
C VAL A 487 -7.61 -9.32 19.81
N SER A 488 -6.51 -9.07 19.09
CA SER A 488 -5.39 -8.26 19.60
C SER A 488 -5.81 -6.82 19.89
N GLY A 489 -6.63 -6.23 19.02
CA GLY A 489 -7.18 -4.89 19.23
C GLY A 489 -7.97 -4.77 20.53
N ALA A 490 -8.73 -5.79 20.91
CA ALA A 490 -9.54 -5.77 22.13
C ALA A 490 -8.71 -5.83 23.41
N VAL A 491 -7.57 -6.54 23.38
CA VAL A 491 -6.70 -6.79 24.55
C VAL A 491 -5.42 -5.94 24.57
N ALA A 492 -5.29 -5.00 23.62
CA ALA A 492 -4.12 -4.15 23.48
C ALA A 492 -3.72 -3.42 24.78
N GLU A 493 -2.43 -3.17 24.93
CA GLU A 493 -1.76 -2.51 26.08
C GLU A 493 -1.68 -3.28 27.40
N ARG A 494 -2.38 -4.42 27.56
CA ARG A 494 -2.32 -5.19 28.81
C ARG A 494 -2.24 -6.72 28.66
N CYS A 495 -2.46 -7.23 27.45
CA CYS A 495 -2.30 -8.65 27.17
C CYS A 495 -0.85 -9.06 27.36
N GLU A 496 -0.63 -10.16 28.06
CA GLU A 496 0.69 -10.76 28.14
C GLU A 496 0.99 -11.55 26.84
N PHE A 497 2.27 -11.64 26.49
CA PHE A 497 2.73 -12.14 25.19
C PHE A 497 2.47 -13.65 24.97
N LEU A 498 2.62 -14.48 25.99
CA LEU A 498 2.25 -15.91 25.96
C LEU A 498 0.75 -16.08 25.79
N CYS A 499 -0.07 -15.26 26.44
CA CYS A 499 -1.52 -15.25 26.23
C CYS A 499 -1.85 -14.99 24.76
N PHE A 500 -1.18 -14.00 24.16
CA PHE A 500 -1.32 -13.66 22.75
C PHE A 500 -1.05 -14.86 21.82
N ILE A 501 0.13 -15.48 21.95
CA ILE A 501 0.51 -16.64 21.12
C ILE A 501 -0.48 -17.79 21.30
N THR A 502 -0.89 -18.05 22.55
CA THR A 502 -1.78 -19.17 22.89
C THR A 502 -3.12 -19.05 22.20
N TYR A 503 -3.79 -17.90 22.30
CA TYR A 503 -5.10 -17.75 21.67
C TYR A 503 -4.97 -17.71 20.15
N SER A 504 -3.93 -17.08 19.58
CA SER A 504 -3.75 -16.99 18.12
C SER A 504 -3.58 -18.38 17.50
N VAL A 505 -2.72 -19.22 18.10
CA VAL A 505 -2.55 -20.62 17.69
C VAL A 505 -3.85 -21.41 17.84
N LEU A 506 -4.57 -21.28 18.96
CA LEU A 506 -5.82 -22.04 19.18
C LEU A 506 -6.96 -21.61 18.26
N ILE A 507 -7.05 -20.33 17.93
CA ILE A 507 -8.04 -19.84 16.96
C ILE A 507 -7.74 -20.44 15.58
N THR A 508 -6.50 -20.34 15.12
CA THR A 508 -6.09 -20.72 13.76
C THR A 508 -5.93 -22.23 13.56
N SER A 509 -5.59 -22.99 14.60
CA SER A 509 -5.48 -24.47 14.52
C SER A 509 -6.80 -25.19 14.76
N PHE A 510 -7.71 -24.63 15.56
CA PHE A 510 -8.88 -25.38 16.05
C PHE A 510 -10.19 -24.60 15.99
N THR A 511 -10.31 -23.45 16.68
CA THR A 511 -11.62 -22.79 16.84
C THR A 511 -12.22 -22.33 15.52
N TYR A 512 -11.45 -21.58 14.73
CA TYR A 512 -11.89 -21.06 13.43
C TYR A 512 -12.04 -22.15 12.35
N PRO A 513 -11.10 -23.12 12.22
CA PRO A 513 -11.26 -24.23 11.29
C PRO A 513 -12.56 -25.03 11.43
N ILE A 514 -12.98 -25.32 12.65
CA ILE A 514 -14.21 -26.08 12.91
C ILE A 514 -15.44 -25.30 12.44
N LEU A 515 -15.48 -23.99 12.72
CA LEU A 515 -16.53 -23.12 12.20
C LEU A 515 -16.54 -23.08 10.66
N THR A 516 -15.35 -22.97 10.06
CA THR A 516 -15.18 -23.03 8.60
C THR A 516 -15.72 -24.33 8.04
N HIS A 517 -15.48 -25.46 8.72
CA HIS A 517 -16.06 -26.74 8.33
C HIS A 517 -17.58 -26.68 8.37
N TRP A 518 -18.17 -26.20 9.47
CA TRP A 518 -19.62 -26.19 9.65
C TRP A 518 -20.38 -25.46 8.54
N GLY A 519 -19.90 -24.28 8.12
CA GLY A 519 -20.63 -23.46 7.14
C GLY A 519 -20.03 -23.35 5.74
N TRP A 520 -18.76 -23.67 5.53
CA TRP A 520 -18.10 -23.58 4.21
C TRP A 520 -17.56 -24.91 3.68
N SER A 521 -17.62 -25.99 4.46
CA SER A 521 -17.47 -27.34 3.91
C SER A 521 -18.78 -27.75 3.22
N PRO A 522 -18.74 -28.38 2.03
CA PRO A 522 -19.93 -28.95 1.40
C PRO A 522 -20.68 -29.94 2.30
N ASN A 523 -19.96 -30.61 3.20
CA ASN A 523 -20.52 -31.62 4.11
C ASN A 523 -20.89 -31.05 5.48
N GLY A 524 -20.53 -29.80 5.76
CA GLY A 524 -20.76 -29.16 7.05
C GLY A 524 -22.24 -29.05 7.40
N TRP A 525 -22.59 -29.27 8.66
CA TRP A 525 -24.00 -29.30 9.07
C TRP A 525 -24.74 -27.97 8.84
N MET A 526 -24.08 -26.80 9.00
CA MET A 526 -24.71 -25.50 8.74
C MET A 526 -24.93 -25.30 7.23
N ALA A 527 -23.96 -25.72 6.42
CA ALA A 527 -24.04 -25.67 4.96
C ALA A 527 -25.14 -26.59 4.40
N ALA A 528 -25.26 -27.80 4.96
CA ALA A 528 -26.27 -28.79 4.59
C ALA A 528 -27.70 -28.31 4.90
N GLY A 529 -27.87 -27.58 6.01
CA GLY A 529 -29.16 -27.01 6.38
C GLY A 529 -30.07 -27.95 7.18
N TYR A 530 -31.27 -27.46 7.50
CA TYR A 530 -32.30 -28.28 8.14
C TYR A 530 -32.88 -29.32 7.15
N PRO A 531 -32.90 -30.62 7.49
CA PRO A 531 -33.45 -31.65 6.63
C PRO A 531 -34.98 -31.60 6.64
N SER A 532 -35.57 -30.89 5.68
CA SER A 532 -37.02 -30.87 5.44
C SER A 532 -37.32 -30.95 3.95
N ASP A 533 -38.21 -31.87 3.57
CA ASP A 533 -38.66 -32.05 2.18
C ASP A 533 -39.44 -30.83 1.66
N SER A 534 -40.02 -30.02 2.56
CA SER A 534 -40.87 -28.88 2.23
C SER A 534 -40.14 -27.54 2.22
N VAL A 535 -39.04 -27.39 2.98
CA VAL A 535 -38.35 -26.10 3.14
C VAL A 535 -36.84 -26.32 3.13
N LYS A 536 -36.16 -25.75 2.12
CA LYS A 536 -34.71 -25.84 1.98
C LYS A 536 -34.04 -24.59 2.57
N THR A 537 -33.44 -24.73 3.75
CA THR A 537 -32.62 -23.69 4.38
C THR A 537 -31.15 -24.03 4.25
N THR A 538 -30.26 -23.05 4.11
CA THR A 538 -28.79 -23.25 4.11
C THR A 538 -28.10 -22.11 4.83
N TYR A 539 -26.90 -22.31 5.36
CA TYR A 539 -26.14 -21.20 5.95
C TYR A 539 -25.75 -20.16 4.88
N ILE A 540 -26.04 -18.88 5.15
CA ILE A 540 -25.73 -17.76 4.26
C ILE A 540 -24.63 -16.93 4.90
N ASP A 541 -23.41 -17.07 4.38
CA ASP A 541 -22.26 -16.23 4.73
C ASP A 541 -21.23 -16.30 3.61
N PHE A 542 -21.24 -15.34 2.70
CA PHE A 542 -20.41 -15.40 1.49
C PHE A 542 -18.93 -15.20 1.76
N ALA A 543 -18.58 -14.22 2.60
CA ALA A 543 -17.19 -13.82 2.85
C ALA A 543 -16.81 -13.82 4.34
N GLY A 544 -17.72 -14.13 5.29
CA GLY A 544 -17.32 -14.39 6.69
C GLY A 544 -17.78 -13.35 7.71
N SER A 545 -18.99 -12.79 7.56
CA SER A 545 -19.61 -12.03 8.65
C SER A 545 -19.74 -12.87 9.92
N GLY A 546 -20.02 -14.17 9.78
CA GLY A 546 -20.07 -15.11 10.89
C GLY A 546 -18.73 -15.72 11.22
N MET A 547 -18.17 -16.45 10.26
CA MET A 547 -17.00 -17.30 10.49
C MET A 547 -15.77 -16.52 10.95
N VAL A 548 -15.55 -15.33 10.40
CA VAL A 548 -14.39 -14.48 10.74
C VAL A 548 -14.80 -13.45 11.79
N HIS A 549 -15.80 -12.61 11.48
CA HIS A 549 -16.06 -11.42 12.28
C HIS A 549 -16.90 -11.68 13.53
N LEU A 550 -17.98 -12.47 13.45
CA LEU A 550 -18.75 -12.82 14.65
C LEU A 550 -17.92 -13.70 15.59
N CYS A 551 -17.15 -14.65 15.06
CA CYS A 551 -16.19 -15.46 15.82
C CYS A 551 -15.15 -14.57 16.54
N GLY A 552 -14.39 -13.78 15.78
CA GLY A 552 -13.36 -12.90 16.34
C GLY A 552 -13.95 -11.88 17.33
N GLY A 553 -15.06 -11.23 16.99
CA GLY A 553 -15.72 -10.25 17.84
C GLY A 553 -16.25 -10.84 19.15
N THR A 554 -16.78 -12.08 19.12
CA THR A 554 -17.20 -12.79 20.35
C THR A 554 -16.00 -13.05 21.26
N ILE A 555 -14.89 -13.53 20.68
CA ILE A 555 -13.66 -13.80 21.44
C ILE A 555 -13.06 -12.49 21.98
N SER A 556 -13.12 -11.39 21.22
CA SER A 556 -12.69 -10.06 21.66
C SER A 556 -13.44 -9.60 22.91
N LEU A 557 -14.76 -9.75 22.96
CA LEU A 557 -15.55 -9.43 24.16
C LEU A 557 -15.15 -10.31 25.35
N LEU A 558 -15.06 -11.63 25.13
CA LEU A 558 -14.67 -12.59 26.16
C LEU A 558 -13.29 -12.24 26.75
N ALA A 559 -12.30 -12.00 25.89
CA ALA A 559 -10.94 -11.70 26.28
C ALA A 559 -10.85 -10.36 27.03
N ALA A 560 -11.49 -9.29 26.51
CA ALA A 560 -11.53 -7.99 27.16
C ALA A 560 -12.24 -8.04 28.52
N TYR A 561 -13.33 -8.82 28.64
CA TYR A 561 -14.05 -9.03 29.90
C TYR A 561 -13.20 -9.78 30.94
N LEU A 562 -12.59 -10.90 30.57
CA LEU A 562 -11.80 -11.73 31.50
C LEU A 562 -10.52 -11.03 31.99
N MET A 563 -9.89 -10.24 31.11
CA MET A 563 -8.65 -9.50 31.39
C MET A 563 -8.91 -8.19 32.16
N GLY A 564 -10.10 -7.61 32.00
CA GLY A 564 -10.52 -6.38 32.65
C GLY A 564 -9.99 -5.11 31.96
N PRO A 565 -10.46 -3.92 32.41
CA PRO A 565 -10.16 -2.65 31.77
C PRO A 565 -8.71 -2.20 31.96
N ARG A 566 -8.17 -1.36 31.07
CA ARG A 566 -6.86 -0.72 31.28
C ARG A 566 -6.90 0.17 32.51
N ILE A 567 -5.78 0.23 33.23
CA ILE A 567 -5.65 1.04 34.45
C ILE A 567 -5.95 2.50 34.11
N GLY A 568 -6.91 3.09 34.82
CA GLY A 568 -7.34 4.48 34.65
C GLY A 568 -8.45 4.71 33.62
N ARG A 569 -8.94 3.67 32.92
CA ARG A 569 -10.05 3.81 31.96
C ARG A 569 -11.39 4.18 32.62
N PHE A 570 -11.73 3.43 33.67
CA PHE A 570 -12.95 3.61 34.44
C PHE A 570 -12.61 3.99 35.87
N SER A 571 -13.31 4.98 36.41
CA SER A 571 -13.12 5.38 37.79
C SER A 571 -13.69 4.34 38.75
N THR A 572 -12.99 4.15 39.88
CA THR A 572 -13.40 3.27 40.97
C THR A 572 -14.44 3.90 41.89
N ASP A 573 -14.53 5.23 41.91
CA ASP A 573 -15.42 5.99 42.80
C ASP A 573 -16.88 6.05 42.33
N GLY A 574 -17.20 5.58 41.12
CA GLY A 574 -18.55 5.62 40.54
C GLY A 574 -19.10 7.03 40.25
N ILE A 575 -18.35 8.08 40.60
CA ILE A 575 -18.72 9.50 40.43
C ILE A 575 -17.99 10.10 39.23
N SER A 576 -16.72 9.74 39.03
CA SER A 576 -15.90 10.30 37.98
C SER A 576 -16.22 9.65 36.63
N LYS A 577 -16.37 10.49 35.59
CA LYS A 577 -16.66 10.04 34.21
C LYS A 577 -15.57 9.10 33.70
N SER A 578 -15.96 8.11 32.89
CA SER A 578 -15.03 7.27 32.14
C SER A 578 -14.08 8.14 31.31
N ILE A 579 -12.77 7.88 31.40
CA ILE A 579 -11.75 8.64 30.68
C ILE A 579 -11.37 7.86 29.43
N GLU A 580 -11.53 8.45 28.26
CA GLU A 580 -11.07 7.86 27.01
C GLU A 580 -9.54 7.86 26.96
N ILE A 581 -8.93 6.68 26.89
CA ILE A 581 -7.48 6.54 26.69
C ILE A 581 -7.22 6.60 25.19
N LYS A 582 -6.67 7.73 24.73
CA LYS A 582 -6.41 7.96 23.31
C LYS A 582 -5.11 7.30 22.86
N GLY A 583 -5.14 6.81 21.62
CA GLY A 583 -3.95 6.38 20.90
C GLY A 583 -3.02 7.54 20.56
N HIS A 584 -1.78 7.22 20.21
CA HIS A 584 -0.73 8.21 20.00
C HIS A 584 -0.72 8.81 18.59
N SER A 585 -1.36 8.19 17.59
CA SER A 585 -1.30 8.64 16.19
C SER A 585 -2.59 8.37 15.42
N VAL A 586 -3.43 9.41 15.31
CA VAL A 586 -4.62 9.39 14.44
C VAL A 586 -4.26 9.12 12.97
N PRO A 587 -3.18 9.69 12.39
CA PRO A 587 -2.80 9.40 11.00
C PRO A 587 -2.46 7.93 10.75
N PHE A 588 -1.78 7.25 11.67
CA PHE A 588 -1.50 5.81 11.51
C PHE A 588 -2.77 4.99 11.62
N ALA A 589 -3.63 5.30 12.59
CA ALA A 589 -4.91 4.62 12.72
C ALA A 589 -5.78 4.81 11.46
N ALA A 590 -5.81 6.04 10.91
CA ALA A 590 -6.54 6.33 9.69
C ALA A 590 -5.95 5.61 8.46
N LEU A 591 -4.62 5.57 8.34
CA LEU A 591 -3.92 4.84 7.26
C LEU A 591 -4.26 3.35 7.32
N GLY A 592 -4.21 2.74 8.50
CA GLY A 592 -4.61 1.35 8.71
C GLY A 592 -6.07 1.11 8.31
N GLY A 593 -6.96 2.02 8.73
CA GLY A 593 -8.37 2.01 8.31
C GLY A 593 -8.57 2.03 6.79
N PHE A 594 -7.87 2.91 6.06
CA PHE A 594 -7.97 2.95 4.60
C PHE A 594 -7.40 1.70 3.92
N ILE A 595 -6.31 1.14 4.45
CA ILE A 595 -5.75 -0.13 3.96
C ILE A 595 -6.77 -1.27 4.17
N LEU A 596 -7.41 -1.33 5.34
CA LEU A 596 -8.45 -2.32 5.63
C LEU A 596 -9.67 -2.14 4.72
N MET A 597 -10.11 -0.91 4.45
CA MET A 597 -11.21 -0.64 3.51
C MET A 597 -10.90 -1.18 2.11
N PHE A 598 -9.68 -0.96 1.61
CA PHE A 598 -9.26 -1.53 0.33
C PHE A 598 -9.19 -3.06 0.40
N GLY A 599 -8.63 -3.60 1.48
CA GLY A 599 -8.54 -5.04 1.72
C GLY A 599 -9.90 -5.73 1.76
N PHE A 600 -10.93 -5.12 2.35
CA PHE A 600 -12.30 -5.66 2.36
C PHE A 600 -12.89 -5.85 0.97
N LEU A 601 -12.49 -5.05 -0.02
CA LEU A 601 -12.92 -5.25 -1.40
C LEU A 601 -12.30 -6.53 -1.99
N ALA A 602 -11.04 -6.82 -1.67
CA ALA A 602 -10.37 -8.07 -2.05
C ALA A 602 -10.89 -9.27 -1.25
N PHE A 603 -11.20 -9.08 0.03
CA PHE A 603 -11.77 -10.09 0.92
C PHE A 603 -13.14 -10.57 0.41
N ASN A 604 -14.04 -9.63 0.11
CA ASN A 604 -15.38 -9.95 -0.37
C ASN A 604 -15.36 -10.37 -1.84
N GLY A 605 -14.68 -9.64 -2.73
CA GLY A 605 -14.58 -10.00 -4.14
C GLY A 605 -13.87 -11.35 -4.37
N GLY A 606 -12.81 -11.63 -3.61
CA GLY A 606 -12.03 -12.86 -3.69
C GLY A 606 -12.77 -14.12 -3.19
N SER A 607 -13.86 -13.95 -2.43
CA SER A 607 -14.68 -15.05 -1.92
C SER A 607 -15.47 -15.78 -3.03
N ALA A 608 -15.58 -15.20 -4.23
CA ALA A 608 -16.12 -15.88 -5.40
C ALA A 608 -15.25 -17.05 -5.88
N ALA A 609 -13.98 -17.10 -5.46
CA ALA A 609 -13.00 -18.17 -5.70
C ALA A 609 -12.61 -18.50 -7.16
N GLU A 610 -13.31 -17.95 -8.16
CA GLU A 610 -13.02 -18.12 -9.59
C GLU A 610 -13.50 -16.87 -10.37
N ILE A 611 -12.89 -16.56 -11.53
CA ILE A 611 -13.39 -15.52 -12.46
C ILE A 611 -13.37 -15.97 -13.93
N SER A 612 -12.86 -17.18 -14.20
CA SER A 612 -12.73 -17.75 -15.54
C SER A 612 -14.06 -18.15 -16.17
N THR A 613 -15.09 -18.38 -15.36
CA THR A 613 -16.42 -18.73 -15.85
C THR A 613 -17.22 -17.47 -16.22
N PRO A 614 -17.89 -17.44 -17.39
CA PRO A 614 -18.79 -16.34 -17.76
C PRO A 614 -19.83 -16.06 -16.65
N GLY A 615 -20.05 -14.78 -16.35
CA GLY A 615 -21.00 -14.33 -15.32
C GLY A 615 -20.44 -14.18 -13.90
N ILE A 616 -19.34 -14.88 -13.53
CA ILE A 616 -18.77 -14.74 -12.17
C ILE A 616 -18.13 -13.36 -11.95
N GLY A 617 -17.57 -12.75 -13.01
CA GLY A 617 -17.05 -11.38 -12.94
C GLY A 617 -18.09 -10.35 -12.46
N GLN A 618 -19.36 -10.52 -12.84
CA GLN A 618 -20.45 -9.66 -12.36
C GLN A 618 -20.73 -9.87 -10.86
N VAL A 619 -20.64 -11.11 -10.37
CA VAL A 619 -20.79 -11.42 -8.94
C VAL A 619 -19.68 -10.76 -8.12
N VAL A 620 -18.44 -10.81 -8.59
CA VAL A 620 -17.29 -10.14 -7.96
C VAL A 620 -17.51 -8.63 -7.92
N ALA A 621 -17.87 -8.02 -9.05
CA ALA A 621 -18.14 -6.58 -9.12
C ALA A 621 -19.29 -6.17 -8.19
N LYS A 622 -20.39 -6.93 -8.20
CA LYS A 622 -21.56 -6.72 -7.31
C LYS A 622 -21.15 -6.81 -5.84
N ALA A 623 -20.35 -7.81 -5.47
CA ALA A 623 -19.82 -7.97 -4.12
C ALA A 623 -18.99 -6.75 -3.68
N MET A 624 -18.09 -6.26 -4.53
CA MET A 624 -17.26 -5.09 -4.22
C MET A 624 -18.09 -3.81 -4.09
N VAL A 625 -19.03 -3.56 -5.01
CA VAL A 625 -19.93 -2.39 -4.99
C VAL A 625 -20.79 -2.39 -3.72
N ASN A 626 -21.42 -3.52 -3.40
CA ASN A 626 -22.24 -3.65 -2.20
C ASN A 626 -21.41 -3.45 -0.91
N THR A 627 -20.17 -3.91 -0.91
CA THR A 627 -19.26 -3.75 0.24
C THR A 627 -18.95 -2.28 0.51
N ILE A 628 -18.54 -1.53 -0.52
CA ILE A 628 -18.21 -0.11 -0.34
C ILE A 628 -19.43 0.74 -0.03
N MET A 629 -20.60 0.40 -0.60
CA MET A 629 -21.87 1.08 -0.31
C MET A 629 -22.30 0.85 1.14
N CYS A 630 -22.27 -0.38 1.64
CA CYS A 630 -22.51 -0.67 3.06
C CYS A 630 -21.59 0.14 3.98
N GLY A 631 -20.28 0.14 3.69
CA GLY A 631 -19.30 0.88 4.47
C GLY A 631 -19.54 2.40 4.46
N ALA A 632 -19.83 2.98 3.30
CA ALA A 632 -20.09 4.41 3.16
C ALA A 632 -21.32 4.85 3.98
N PHE A 633 -22.43 4.12 3.85
CA PHE A 633 -23.66 4.47 4.57
C PHE A 633 -23.59 4.20 6.07
N ALA A 634 -22.82 3.19 6.52
CA ALA A 634 -22.54 2.99 7.94
C ALA A 634 -21.74 4.16 8.53
N ALA A 635 -20.69 4.58 7.83
CA ALA A 635 -19.85 5.71 8.21
C ALA A 635 -20.65 7.02 8.31
N LEU A 636 -21.43 7.35 7.27
CA LEU A 636 -22.24 8.56 7.22
C LEU A 636 -23.35 8.58 8.28
N THR A 637 -24.00 7.43 8.51
CA THR A 637 -25.04 7.30 9.55
C THR A 637 -24.46 7.56 10.92
N TYR A 638 -23.36 6.89 11.27
CA TYR A 638 -22.70 7.10 12.56
C TYR A 638 -22.19 8.53 12.70
N LEU A 639 -21.50 9.06 11.69
CA LEU A 639 -20.92 10.40 11.71
C LEU A 639 -21.99 11.48 11.89
N GLY A 640 -23.13 11.35 11.20
CA GLY A 640 -24.28 12.23 11.36
C GLY A 640 -24.85 12.19 12.78
N ILE A 641 -25.11 11.00 13.31
CA ILE A 641 -25.62 10.84 14.70
C ILE A 641 -24.61 11.38 15.72
N HIS A 642 -23.32 11.11 15.54
CA HIS A 642 -22.26 11.60 16.41
C HIS A 642 -22.21 13.13 16.40
N TYR A 643 -22.27 13.76 15.22
CA TYR A 643 -22.31 15.22 15.10
C TYR A 643 -23.55 15.81 15.80
N LEU A 644 -24.72 15.21 15.63
CA LEU A 644 -25.95 15.65 16.29
C LEU A 644 -25.87 15.50 17.82
N ARG A 645 -25.22 14.45 18.35
CA ARG A 645 -25.09 14.21 19.80
C ARG A 645 -23.95 15.00 20.46
N LYS A 646 -22.85 15.25 19.76
CA LYS A 646 -21.60 15.80 20.33
C LYS A 646 -21.15 17.15 19.75
N GLY A 647 -21.77 17.61 18.66
CA GLY A 647 -21.43 18.84 17.95
C GLY A 647 -20.06 18.83 17.26
N LYS A 648 -19.45 17.66 17.07
CA LYS A 648 -18.09 17.50 16.53
C LYS A 648 -18.02 16.33 15.54
N TRP A 649 -17.21 16.51 14.50
CA TRP A 649 -16.86 15.45 13.57
C TRP A 649 -15.75 14.57 14.16
N THR A 650 -15.79 13.27 13.89
CA THR A 650 -14.82 12.28 14.38
C THR A 650 -14.31 11.44 13.20
N VAL A 651 -13.00 11.19 13.12
CA VAL A 651 -12.40 10.41 12.02
C VAL A 651 -12.32 8.93 12.40
N LEU A 652 -11.72 8.61 13.55
CA LEU A 652 -11.47 7.22 13.97
C LEU A 652 -12.75 6.41 14.13
N LEU A 653 -13.76 6.97 14.81
CA LEU A 653 -15.03 6.29 15.02
C LEU A 653 -15.82 6.15 13.70
N THR A 654 -15.63 7.08 12.77
CA THR A 654 -16.22 7.00 11.42
C THR A 654 -15.59 5.89 10.60
N ILE A 655 -14.27 5.70 10.71
CA ILE A 655 -13.56 4.57 10.10
C ILE A 655 -14.06 3.25 10.70
N ASN A 656 -14.18 3.15 12.02
CA ASN A 656 -14.73 1.95 12.67
C ASN A 656 -16.18 1.67 12.24
N ALA A 657 -17.03 2.69 12.15
CA ALA A 657 -18.38 2.56 11.60
C ALA A 657 -18.36 2.10 10.13
N CYS A 658 -17.44 2.63 9.32
CA CYS A 658 -17.25 2.20 7.94
C CYS A 658 -16.89 0.71 7.86
N LEU A 659 -15.90 0.28 8.64
CA LEU A 659 -15.49 -1.11 8.73
C LEU A 659 -16.63 -2.01 9.21
N THR A 660 -17.45 -1.55 10.16
CA THR A 660 -18.65 -2.30 10.61
C THR A 660 -19.64 -2.53 9.47
N GLY A 661 -19.84 -1.52 8.61
CA GLY A 661 -20.64 -1.65 7.39
C GLY A 661 -20.06 -2.67 6.41
N MET A 662 -18.74 -2.63 6.18
CA MET A 662 -18.06 -3.58 5.29
C MET A 662 -18.10 -5.02 5.82
N VAL A 663 -17.93 -5.20 7.14
CA VAL A 663 -18.12 -6.47 7.86
C VAL A 663 -19.55 -7.00 7.68
N SER A 664 -20.56 -6.12 7.77
CA SER A 664 -21.96 -6.52 7.59
C SER A 664 -22.27 -6.96 6.16
N ALA A 665 -21.55 -6.40 5.18
CA ALA A 665 -21.73 -6.77 3.78
C ALA A 665 -21.26 -8.21 3.50
N CYS A 666 -20.28 -8.73 4.24
CA CYS A 666 -19.63 -10.01 3.96
C CYS A 666 -20.62 -11.19 3.84
N ALA A 667 -21.72 -11.20 4.58
CA ALA A 667 -22.68 -12.30 4.55
C ALA A 667 -23.39 -12.45 3.20
N GLY A 668 -23.72 -11.33 2.54
CA GLY A 668 -24.64 -11.33 1.39
C GLY A 668 -24.24 -10.42 0.23
N CYS A 669 -23.01 -9.90 0.19
CA CYS A 669 -22.61 -8.90 -0.80
C CYS A 669 -22.70 -9.40 -2.25
N ASN A 670 -22.59 -10.71 -2.48
CA ASN A 670 -22.79 -11.35 -3.78
C ASN A 670 -24.26 -11.38 -4.24
N GLN A 671 -25.21 -11.44 -3.29
CA GLN A 671 -26.62 -11.68 -3.60
C GLN A 671 -27.50 -10.44 -3.39
N MET A 672 -27.15 -9.55 -2.45
CA MET A 672 -27.95 -8.37 -2.13
C MET A 672 -28.01 -7.38 -3.30
N HIS A 673 -29.15 -6.70 -3.44
CA HIS A 673 -29.26 -5.57 -4.36
C HIS A 673 -28.46 -4.36 -3.86
N SER A 674 -28.00 -3.51 -4.78
CA SER A 674 -27.22 -2.31 -4.41
C SER A 674 -28.00 -1.36 -3.50
N TRP A 675 -29.31 -1.21 -3.68
CA TRP A 675 -30.13 -0.41 -2.78
C TRP A 675 -30.29 -1.07 -1.40
N ALA A 676 -30.30 -2.40 -1.31
CA ALA A 676 -30.40 -3.13 -0.06
C ALA A 676 -29.10 -3.06 0.76
N SER A 677 -27.95 -2.93 0.07
CA SER A 677 -26.65 -2.67 0.71
C SER A 677 -26.66 -1.35 1.48
N ILE A 678 -27.39 -0.34 1.01
CA ILE A 678 -27.55 0.96 1.69
C ILE A 678 -28.23 0.76 3.05
N ILE A 679 -29.36 0.03 3.07
CA ILE A 679 -30.11 -0.25 4.30
C ILE A 679 -29.25 -1.06 5.27
N THR A 680 -28.55 -2.07 4.75
CA THR A 680 -27.61 -2.88 5.54
C THR A 680 -26.54 -1.99 6.17
N GLY A 681 -25.97 -1.05 5.42
CA GLY A 681 -24.99 -0.08 5.91
C GLY A 681 -25.54 0.86 6.99
N ILE A 682 -26.72 1.45 6.77
CA ILE A 682 -27.36 2.35 7.76
C ILE A 682 -27.52 1.63 9.10
N VAL A 683 -28.09 0.43 9.09
CA VAL A 683 -28.30 -0.34 10.32
C VAL A 683 -26.98 -0.83 10.91
N ALA A 684 -25.96 -1.14 10.09
CA ALA A 684 -24.62 -1.45 10.59
C ALA A 684 -23.99 -0.28 11.37
N GLY A 685 -24.19 0.97 10.91
CA GLY A 685 -23.76 2.16 11.65
C GLY A 685 -24.48 2.32 13.00
N LEU A 686 -25.75 1.95 13.07
CA LEU A 686 -26.52 1.89 14.32
C LEU A 686 -26.07 0.75 15.23
N ALA A 687 -25.76 -0.43 14.66
CA ALA A 687 -25.23 -1.58 15.39
C ALA A 687 -23.88 -1.24 16.02
N TYR A 688 -22.95 -0.63 15.27
CA TYR A 688 -21.68 -0.13 15.80
C TYR A 688 -21.89 0.78 17.01
N LEU A 689 -22.80 1.77 16.88
CA LEU A 689 -23.12 2.68 17.98
C LEU A 689 -23.66 1.93 19.20
N ALA A 690 -24.60 1.00 19.00
CA ALA A 690 -25.22 0.24 20.08
C ALA A 690 -24.20 -0.64 20.82
N PHE A 691 -23.35 -1.37 20.10
CA PHE A 691 -22.37 -2.27 20.71
C PHE A 691 -21.19 -1.52 21.35
N SER A 692 -20.76 -0.39 20.80
CA SER A 692 -19.72 0.45 21.43
C SER A 692 -20.23 1.05 22.75
N GLU A 693 -21.46 1.56 22.78
CA GLU A 693 -22.09 2.05 24.02
C GLU A 693 -22.36 0.91 25.02
N LEU A 694 -22.66 -0.30 24.54
CA LEU A 694 -22.81 -1.49 25.39
C LEU A 694 -21.49 -1.85 26.10
N CYS A 695 -20.34 -1.78 25.44
CA CYS A 695 -19.04 -1.96 26.10
C CYS A 695 -18.84 -0.97 27.26
N LEU A 696 -19.18 0.30 27.04
CA LEU A 696 -19.11 1.33 28.08
C LEU A 696 -20.07 1.04 29.23
N ALA A 697 -21.30 0.61 28.93
CA ALA A 697 -22.30 0.24 29.94
C ALA A 697 -21.86 -0.96 30.79
N MET A 698 -21.21 -1.95 30.17
CA MET A 698 -20.65 -3.13 30.85
C MET A 698 -19.30 -2.87 31.53
N LYS A 699 -18.75 -1.66 31.43
CA LYS A 699 -17.38 -1.30 31.89
C LYS A 699 -16.30 -2.20 31.29
N VAL A 700 -16.48 -2.64 30.06
CA VAL A 700 -15.48 -3.37 29.27
C VAL A 700 -14.67 -2.36 28.49
N ASP A 701 -13.34 -2.47 28.57
CA ASP A 701 -12.42 -1.62 27.81
C ASP A 701 -11.93 -2.38 26.58
N ASP A 702 -12.44 -1.98 25.43
CA ASP A 702 -12.01 -2.45 24.12
C ASP A 702 -11.33 -1.27 23.41
N PRO A 703 -9.98 -1.22 23.36
CA PRO A 703 -9.23 -0.08 22.84
C PRO A 703 -9.55 0.30 21.39
N LEU A 704 -9.94 -0.66 20.55
CA LEU A 704 -10.16 -0.47 19.12
C LEU A 704 -11.65 -0.59 18.72
N ASP A 705 -12.55 -0.79 19.69
CA ASP A 705 -13.95 -1.20 19.45
C ASP A 705 -14.05 -2.51 18.63
N ALA A 706 -13.11 -3.44 18.78
CA ALA A 706 -13.07 -4.69 18.02
C ALA A 706 -14.38 -5.50 18.15
N PHE A 707 -14.95 -5.58 19.35
CA PHE A 707 -16.27 -6.17 19.58
C PHE A 707 -17.35 -5.43 18.79
N ALA A 708 -17.46 -4.11 18.89
CA ALA A 708 -18.53 -3.37 18.23
C ALA A 708 -18.45 -3.46 16.69
N VAL A 709 -17.24 -3.42 16.14
CA VAL A 709 -17.01 -3.54 14.70
C VAL A 709 -17.31 -4.95 14.20
N HIS A 710 -16.70 -5.97 14.82
CA HIS A 710 -16.74 -7.32 14.29
C HIS A 710 -17.94 -8.15 14.77
N PHE A 711 -18.29 -8.08 16.05
CA PHE A 711 -19.52 -8.71 16.54
C PHE A 711 -20.76 -7.97 16.03
N GLY A 712 -20.77 -6.64 16.16
CA GLY A 712 -21.92 -5.82 15.73
C GLY A 712 -22.17 -5.91 14.23
N GLY A 713 -21.12 -5.78 13.42
CA GLY A 713 -21.21 -5.95 11.98
C GLY A 713 -21.49 -7.40 11.58
N GLY A 714 -20.83 -8.37 12.21
CA GLY A 714 -20.98 -9.79 11.88
C GLY A 714 -22.39 -10.30 12.16
N LEU A 715 -22.94 -9.98 13.34
CA LEU A 715 -24.30 -10.31 13.72
C LEU A 715 -25.32 -9.68 12.78
N TRP A 716 -25.21 -8.37 12.54
CA TRP A 716 -26.15 -7.68 11.66
C TRP A 716 -26.03 -8.16 10.21
N GLY A 717 -24.84 -8.43 9.71
CA GLY A 717 -24.62 -8.95 8.36
C GLY A 717 -25.37 -10.26 8.11
N LEU A 718 -25.24 -11.23 9.02
CA LEU A 718 -25.91 -12.53 8.90
C LEU A 718 -27.45 -12.39 8.96
N ILE A 719 -27.96 -11.52 9.82
CA ILE A 719 -29.40 -11.23 9.89
C ILE A 719 -29.86 -10.54 8.60
N SER A 720 -29.15 -9.49 8.18
CA SER A 720 -29.50 -8.69 7.00
C SER A 720 -29.56 -9.54 5.74
N ALA A 721 -28.62 -10.47 5.55
CA ALA A 721 -28.62 -11.38 4.40
C ALA A 721 -29.92 -12.20 4.29
N CYS A 722 -30.54 -12.59 5.41
CA CYS A 722 -31.83 -13.27 5.42
C CYS A 722 -33.04 -12.35 5.25
N LEU A 723 -32.85 -11.03 5.40
CA LEU A 723 -33.92 -10.04 5.26
C LEU A 723 -34.00 -9.49 3.84
N VAL A 724 -32.86 -9.12 3.24
CA VAL A 724 -32.83 -8.22 2.07
C VAL A 724 -32.33 -8.86 0.77
N THR A 725 -31.97 -10.14 0.77
CA THR A 725 -31.67 -10.89 -0.46
C THR A 725 -32.96 -11.30 -1.16
N ASP A 726 -32.88 -11.72 -2.43
CA ASP A 726 -34.06 -12.09 -3.25
C ASP A 726 -34.94 -13.17 -2.61
N LYS A 727 -34.37 -14.03 -1.77
CA LYS A 727 -35.09 -15.09 -1.02
C LYS A 727 -35.40 -14.70 0.42
N GLY A 728 -35.10 -13.46 0.79
CA GLY A 728 -35.21 -12.94 2.14
C GLY A 728 -36.63 -12.51 2.51
N LEU A 729 -36.80 -12.21 3.78
CA LEU A 729 -38.10 -11.88 4.38
C LEU A 729 -38.78 -10.68 3.71
N LEU A 730 -38.03 -9.65 3.30
CA LEU A 730 -38.59 -8.47 2.65
C LEU A 730 -39.26 -8.82 1.32
N PHE A 731 -38.65 -9.68 0.52
CA PHE A 731 -39.23 -10.12 -0.75
C PHE A 731 -40.42 -11.05 -0.54
N ALA A 732 -40.41 -11.89 0.50
CA ALA A 732 -41.58 -12.69 0.87
C ALA A 732 -42.81 -11.85 1.27
N PHE A 733 -42.62 -10.61 1.74
CA PHE A 733 -43.72 -9.67 1.98
C PHE A 733 -44.18 -8.94 0.72
N LEU A 734 -43.26 -8.63 -0.19
CA LEU A 734 -43.51 -7.77 -1.35
C LEU A 734 -43.94 -8.55 -2.60
N THR A 735 -43.52 -9.82 -2.72
CA THR A 735 -43.77 -10.66 -3.89
C THR A 735 -44.46 -11.95 -3.49
N THR A 736 -45.18 -12.56 -4.44
CA THR A 736 -45.80 -13.88 -4.25
C THR A 736 -44.87 -15.04 -4.61
N GLU A 737 -43.66 -14.74 -5.10
CA GLU A 737 -42.69 -15.74 -5.58
C GLU A 737 -41.96 -16.44 -4.42
N VAL A 738 -41.72 -15.71 -3.33
CA VAL A 738 -41.06 -16.23 -2.13
C VAL A 738 -42.11 -16.52 -1.06
N LYS A 739 -42.17 -17.78 -0.60
CA LYS A 739 -43.08 -18.14 0.49
C LYS A 739 -42.58 -17.56 1.81
N MET A 740 -43.49 -16.95 2.57
CA MET A 740 -43.22 -16.43 3.90
C MET A 740 -42.66 -17.49 4.86
N SER A 741 -43.17 -18.73 4.78
CA SER A 741 -42.68 -19.87 5.56
C SER A 741 -41.20 -20.15 5.34
N ASP A 742 -40.75 -20.05 4.09
CA ASP A 742 -39.41 -20.44 3.68
C ASP A 742 -38.41 -19.36 4.10
N ALA A 743 -38.77 -18.09 3.93
CA ALA A 743 -37.98 -16.96 4.42
C ALA A 743 -37.84 -16.95 5.95
N LEU A 744 -38.93 -17.24 6.69
CA LEU A 744 -38.90 -17.35 8.15
C LEU A 744 -38.06 -18.55 8.62
N ALA A 745 -38.19 -19.70 7.95
CA ALA A 745 -37.36 -20.86 8.24
C ALA A 745 -35.88 -20.58 7.98
N GLN A 746 -35.55 -19.88 6.90
CA GLN A 746 -34.19 -19.46 6.58
C GLN A 746 -33.61 -18.52 7.65
N LEU A 747 -34.38 -17.53 8.11
CA LEU A 747 -33.98 -16.66 9.22
C LEU A 747 -33.81 -17.45 10.53
N GLY A 748 -34.68 -18.41 10.80
CA GLY A 748 -34.59 -19.31 11.96
C GLY A 748 -33.32 -20.16 11.93
N TRP A 749 -33.01 -20.76 10.78
CA TRP A 749 -31.78 -21.54 10.58
C TRP A 749 -30.53 -20.67 10.75
N GLN A 750 -30.52 -19.48 10.15
CA GLN A 750 -29.41 -18.54 10.29
C GLN A 750 -29.21 -18.13 11.77
N SER A 751 -30.30 -17.95 12.52
CA SER A 751 -30.25 -17.63 13.95
C SER A 751 -29.63 -18.75 14.78
N ILE A 752 -29.94 -20.02 14.47
CA ILE A 752 -29.30 -21.18 15.09
C ILE A 752 -27.80 -21.18 14.80
N CYS A 753 -27.41 -20.89 13.55
CA CYS A 753 -25.99 -20.83 13.16
C CYS A 753 -25.25 -19.71 13.90
N ILE A 754 -25.85 -18.52 14.02
CA ILE A 754 -25.31 -17.40 14.81
C ILE A 754 -25.03 -17.83 16.26
N VAL A 755 -26.01 -18.46 16.91
CA VAL A 755 -25.86 -18.92 18.30
C VAL A 755 -24.76 -19.97 18.39
N ALA A 756 -24.70 -20.93 17.46
CA ALA A 756 -23.66 -21.94 17.44
C ALA A 756 -22.25 -21.34 17.29
N ILE A 757 -22.06 -20.33 16.45
CA ILE A 757 -20.79 -19.60 16.31
C ILE A 757 -20.41 -18.95 17.65
N ILE A 758 -21.32 -18.18 18.26
CA ILE A 758 -21.06 -17.48 19.53
C ILE A 758 -20.71 -18.47 20.64
N VAL A 759 -21.49 -19.55 20.78
CA VAL A 759 -21.30 -20.58 21.80
C VAL A 759 -19.98 -21.29 21.57
N TRP A 760 -19.67 -21.74 20.36
CA TRP A 760 -18.42 -22.42 20.04
C TRP A 760 -17.20 -21.54 20.34
N SER A 761 -17.17 -20.32 19.81
CA SER A 761 -16.11 -19.34 20.05
C SER A 761 -15.90 -19.06 21.55
N THR A 762 -16.97 -19.00 22.33
CA THR A 762 -16.88 -18.78 23.79
C THR A 762 -16.36 -20.02 24.51
N VAL A 763 -16.91 -21.19 24.19
CA VAL A 763 -16.60 -22.46 24.87
C VAL A 763 -15.16 -22.90 24.61
N THR A 764 -14.64 -22.71 23.40
CA THR A 764 -13.26 -23.12 23.08
C THR A 764 -12.19 -22.19 23.67
N LEU A 765 -12.46 -20.89 23.78
CA LEU A 765 -11.48 -19.91 24.28
C LEU A 765 -11.60 -19.63 25.78
N THR A 766 -12.73 -19.94 26.43
CA THR A 766 -12.86 -19.74 27.89
C THR A 766 -11.85 -20.59 28.69
N PRO A 767 -11.69 -21.91 28.47
CA PRO A 767 -10.72 -22.72 29.20
C PRO A 767 -9.27 -22.21 29.12
N PRO A 768 -8.67 -21.96 27.93
CA PRO A 768 -7.29 -21.46 27.87
C PRO A 768 -7.14 -20.09 28.53
N PHE A 769 -8.10 -19.17 28.40
CA PHE A 769 -8.04 -17.89 29.12
C PHE A 769 -8.11 -18.04 30.63
N LEU A 770 -8.95 -18.94 31.16
CA LEU A 770 -9.02 -19.22 32.59
C LEU A 770 -7.75 -19.89 33.11
N ILE A 771 -7.14 -20.79 32.35
CA ILE A 771 -5.85 -21.41 32.68
C ILE A 771 -4.76 -20.34 32.72
N LEU A 772 -4.65 -19.50 31.69
CA LEU A 772 -3.71 -18.38 31.63
C LEU A 772 -3.93 -17.40 32.79
N LYS A 773 -5.18 -17.17 33.19
CA LYS A 773 -5.52 -16.34 34.36
C LYS A 773 -5.04 -16.98 35.65
N ALA A 774 -5.24 -18.29 35.83
CA ALA A 774 -4.84 -19.02 37.01
C ALA A 774 -3.31 -19.04 37.20
N ILE A 775 -2.54 -19.12 36.12
CA ILE A 775 -1.06 -19.07 36.18
C ILE A 775 -0.49 -17.64 36.16
N GLY A 776 -1.34 -16.60 36.17
CA GLY A 776 -0.90 -15.20 36.16
C GLY A 776 -0.29 -14.73 34.84
N LYS A 777 -0.62 -15.39 33.73
CA LYS A 777 -0.13 -15.08 32.37
C LYS A 777 -1.21 -14.56 31.42
N LEU A 778 -2.38 -14.16 31.93
CA LEU A 778 -3.42 -13.52 31.12
C LEU A 778 -3.12 -12.02 30.88
N ARG A 779 -2.61 -11.32 31.90
CA ARG A 779 -2.39 -9.87 31.90
C ARG A 779 -1.00 -9.56 32.43
N VAL A 780 -0.35 -8.55 31.86
CA VAL A 780 0.93 -8.04 32.38
C VAL A 780 0.79 -7.43 33.77
N SER A 781 1.92 -7.29 34.49
CA SER A 781 1.91 -6.70 35.83
C SER A 781 1.49 -5.22 35.79
N LYS A 782 0.97 -4.71 36.91
CA LYS A 782 0.52 -3.32 37.04
C LYS A 782 1.63 -2.32 36.68
N GLU A 783 2.87 -2.62 37.06
CA GLU A 783 4.02 -1.78 36.75
C GLU A 783 4.31 -1.73 35.26
N VAL A 784 4.30 -2.90 34.60
CA VAL A 784 4.55 -3.02 33.16
C VAL A 784 3.47 -2.31 32.35
N GLU A 785 2.20 -2.44 32.73
CA GLU A 785 1.11 -1.73 32.05
C GLU A 785 1.24 -0.20 32.17
N ILE A 786 1.69 0.30 33.32
CA ILE A 786 1.89 1.74 33.56
C ILE A 786 3.12 2.26 32.81
N LYS A 787 4.24 1.54 32.81
CA LYS A 787 5.49 1.96 32.14
C LYS A 787 5.45 1.74 30.62
N GLY A 788 4.71 0.73 30.16
CA GLY A 788 4.62 0.31 28.76
C GLY A 788 5.42 -0.98 28.50
N MET A 789 4.92 -1.79 27.56
CA MET A 789 5.49 -3.11 27.27
C MET A 789 6.70 -3.07 26.33
N ASP A 790 6.87 -2.00 25.54
CA ASP A 790 7.93 -1.94 24.52
C ASP A 790 9.33 -2.19 25.12
N ILE A 791 9.70 -1.41 26.14
CA ILE A 791 11.00 -1.53 26.78
C ILE A 791 11.08 -2.76 27.70
N PHE A 792 9.99 -3.08 28.41
CA PHE A 792 10.01 -4.14 29.42
C PHE A 792 10.04 -5.54 28.80
N GLU A 793 9.20 -5.79 27.78
CA GLU A 793 9.09 -7.10 27.13
C GLU A 793 10.08 -7.25 25.97
N HIS A 794 10.31 -6.18 25.20
CA HIS A 794 11.08 -6.26 23.94
C HIS A 794 12.46 -5.62 24.03
N GLY A 795 12.74 -4.83 25.06
CA GLY A 795 14.03 -4.13 25.20
C GLY A 795 14.30 -3.09 24.11
N GLU A 796 13.27 -2.73 23.33
CA GLU A 796 13.39 -1.88 22.15
C GLU A 796 12.37 -0.73 22.21
N ALA A 797 12.82 0.47 21.86
CA ALA A 797 11.96 1.64 21.75
C ALA A 797 11.61 1.91 20.28
N ALA A 798 10.33 2.01 19.95
CA ALA A 798 9.83 2.44 18.64
C ALA A 798 10.21 3.88 18.28
N TYR A 799 10.46 4.71 19.30
CA TYR A 799 10.74 6.13 19.20
C TYR A 799 11.88 6.52 20.16
N PRO A 800 12.52 7.69 19.98
CA PRO A 800 13.39 8.24 21.00
C PRO A 800 12.68 8.29 22.36
N LEU A 801 13.39 8.03 23.47
CA LEU A 801 12.79 8.00 24.82
C LEU A 801 12.04 9.29 25.18
N THR A 802 12.48 10.44 24.65
CA THR A 802 11.79 11.72 24.82
C THR A 802 10.39 11.77 24.20
N ALA A 803 10.08 10.88 23.25
CA ALA A 803 8.77 10.75 22.60
C ALA A 803 7.82 9.76 23.31
N TYR A 804 8.30 9.00 24.30
CA TYR A 804 7.48 8.08 25.10
C TYR A 804 6.63 8.80 26.16
N GLY A 805 6.81 10.11 26.34
CA GLY A 805 6.13 10.92 27.36
C GLY A 805 6.63 10.62 28.77
N HIS A 806 6.04 11.28 29.77
CA HIS A 806 6.45 11.25 31.20
C HIS A 806 6.28 9.89 31.91
N GLY A 807 6.13 8.77 31.20
CA GLY A 807 6.09 7.42 31.78
C GLY A 807 7.45 6.91 32.25
N TRP A 808 8.53 7.65 31.95
CA TRP A 808 9.92 7.33 32.28
C TRP A 808 10.60 8.37 33.18
N ASP A 809 9.94 9.50 33.42
CA ASP A 809 10.36 10.46 34.44
C ASP A 809 9.70 10.07 35.77
N GLU A 810 10.41 10.21 36.89
CA GLU A 810 9.89 9.92 38.22
C GLU A 810 8.50 10.55 38.43
N VAL A 811 7.54 9.75 38.90
CA VAL A 811 6.20 10.25 39.26
C VAL A 811 6.37 11.23 40.41
N GLU A 812 6.34 12.53 40.12
CA GLU A 812 6.25 13.55 41.16
C GLU A 812 4.85 13.47 41.78
N TYR A 813 4.74 12.84 42.94
CA TYR A 813 3.48 12.79 43.67
C TYR A 813 3.03 14.22 44.01
N VAL A 814 1.80 14.55 43.64
CA VAL A 814 1.13 15.77 44.13
C VAL A 814 1.14 15.70 45.66
N LYS A 815 1.94 16.55 46.29
CA LYS A 815 1.94 16.74 47.75
C LYS A 815 0.54 17.16 48.17
N ASP A 816 -0.22 16.23 48.75
CA ASP A 816 -1.42 16.60 49.48
C ASP A 816 -1.00 17.38 50.73
N LYS A 817 -1.52 18.60 50.85
CA LYS A 817 -1.10 19.56 51.88
C LYS A 817 -1.77 19.33 53.23
N SER A 818 -2.54 18.26 53.40
CA SER A 818 -3.23 17.97 54.64
C SER A 818 -3.06 16.52 55.08
N THR A 819 -1.97 16.24 55.80
CA THR A 819 -1.95 15.40 57.02
C THR A 819 -0.49 15.13 57.41
N ASN A 820 0.05 15.98 58.27
CA ASN A 820 1.24 15.63 59.04
C ASN A 820 0.80 14.71 60.19
N ASP A 821 1.62 13.69 60.47
CA ASP A 821 1.70 12.91 61.72
C ASP A 821 1.16 11.48 61.82
N ALA A 822 1.07 10.68 60.74
CA ALA A 822 0.82 9.23 60.92
C ALA A 822 1.57 8.22 60.02
N LEU A 823 2.46 8.62 59.10
CA LEU A 823 3.09 7.69 58.16
C LEU A 823 4.63 7.73 58.13
N LYS A 824 5.28 7.98 59.27
CA LYS A 824 6.76 8.00 59.37
C LYS A 824 7.42 6.64 59.62
N THR A 825 6.69 5.52 59.55
CA THR A 825 7.26 4.21 59.98
C THR A 825 7.19 3.10 58.93
N VAL A 826 6.85 3.38 57.66
CA VAL A 826 6.85 2.34 56.59
C VAL A 826 7.74 2.68 55.39
N ALA A 827 8.32 3.88 55.31
CA ALA A 827 9.17 4.29 54.19
C ALA A 827 10.66 4.30 54.56
N GLN A 828 11.20 3.15 55.00
CA GLN A 828 12.65 3.00 55.13
C GLN A 828 13.11 1.73 54.40
N LYS A 829 13.91 1.96 53.33
CA LYS A 829 14.59 1.01 52.43
C LYS A 829 13.68 0.22 51.47
N VAL A 830 13.79 0.48 50.17
CA VAL A 830 14.78 -0.14 49.27
C VAL A 830 14.87 0.74 48.01
N ASP A 831 15.80 1.70 48.02
CA ASP A 831 16.33 2.27 46.78
C ASP A 831 17.52 1.36 46.40
N VAL A 832 17.39 0.57 45.33
CA VAL A 832 18.59 -0.02 44.71
C VAL A 832 18.91 0.82 43.49
N SER A 833 19.96 1.61 43.60
CA SER A 833 20.55 2.33 42.49
C SER A 833 21.02 1.34 41.41
N MET A 834 20.88 1.70 40.13
CA MET A 834 21.46 0.96 39.01
C MET A 834 22.98 0.77 39.14
N ASP A 835 23.67 1.66 39.86
CA ASP A 835 25.09 1.53 40.20
C ASP A 835 25.34 0.45 41.27
N GLU A 836 24.35 0.17 42.13
CA GLU A 836 24.43 -0.83 43.20
C GLU A 836 24.09 -2.24 42.68
N LEU A 837 23.18 -2.35 41.71
CA LEU A 837 22.96 -3.54 40.88
C LEU A 837 24.16 -3.86 39.97
N ALA A 838 24.83 -2.83 39.44
CA ALA A 838 26.08 -2.97 38.70
C ALA A 838 27.26 -3.42 39.59
N ASN A 839 27.30 -2.96 40.85
CA ASN A 839 28.32 -3.37 41.83
C ASN A 839 28.07 -4.76 42.43
N GLN A 840 26.83 -5.25 42.50
CA GLN A 840 26.55 -6.66 42.85
C GLN A 840 27.01 -7.62 41.75
N HIS A 841 27.20 -7.15 40.52
CA HIS A 841 27.71 -7.93 39.39
C HIS A 841 29.23 -8.14 39.42
N THR A 842 29.99 -7.41 40.25
CA THR A 842 31.46 -7.54 40.33
C THR A 842 31.94 -8.50 41.43
N ASN A 843 31.09 -8.85 42.40
CA ASN A 843 31.43 -9.75 43.50
C ASN A 843 30.68 -11.10 43.45
N GLY A 844 31.19 -12.00 42.60
CA GLY A 844 31.19 -13.48 42.69
C GLY A 844 29.97 -14.30 43.14
N ASN A 845 29.57 -15.22 42.24
CA ASN A 845 28.96 -16.56 42.43
C ASN A 845 27.50 -16.81 41.97
N GLY A 846 27.16 -16.45 40.72
CA GLY A 846 25.95 -16.95 40.03
C GLY A 846 26.22 -17.30 38.55
N PRO A 847 25.40 -18.17 37.90
CA PRO A 847 25.68 -18.69 36.56
C PRO A 847 25.51 -17.60 35.49
N LYS A 848 26.48 -17.55 34.57
CA LYS A 848 26.59 -16.54 33.50
C LYS A 848 25.76 -16.94 32.28
N TYR A 849 24.88 -16.05 31.82
CA TYR A 849 24.39 -16.05 30.45
C TYR A 849 24.81 -14.73 29.77
N SER A 850 25.35 -14.86 28.56
CA SER A 850 25.85 -13.77 27.73
C SER A 850 24.76 -13.35 26.74
N LEU A 851 24.36 -12.08 26.75
CA LEU A 851 23.74 -11.40 25.60
C LEU A 851 24.64 -10.22 25.21
N TYR A 852 25.02 -10.21 23.94
CA TYR A 852 26.19 -9.54 23.38
C TYR A 852 26.04 -8.01 23.21
N GLN A 853 27.19 -7.35 23.41
CA GLN A 853 27.79 -6.20 22.72
C GLN A 853 26.93 -5.05 22.17
N ASN A 854 27.12 -3.90 22.81
CA ASN A 854 26.75 -2.56 22.38
C ASN A 854 27.67 -2.05 21.23
N PRO A 855 27.14 -1.49 20.13
CA PRO A 855 27.91 -0.64 19.23
C PRO A 855 28.17 0.71 19.92
N GLN A 856 29.42 0.93 20.34
CA GLN A 856 29.89 2.25 20.75
C GLN A 856 29.85 3.21 19.55
N GLU A 857 28.88 4.12 19.52
CA GLU A 857 29.00 5.54 19.12
C GLU A 857 27.62 6.16 18.86
N TYR A 858 27.05 6.83 19.87
CA TYR A 858 26.23 8.03 19.63
C TYR A 858 26.28 8.93 20.88
N GLU A 859 27.25 9.84 20.92
CA GLU A 859 27.37 10.87 21.96
C GLU A 859 26.46 12.06 21.64
N HIS A 860 25.63 12.45 22.61
CA HIS A 860 24.87 13.69 22.62
C HIS A 860 25.83 14.89 22.84
N PRO A 861 25.72 16.00 22.09
CA PRO A 861 26.79 16.99 22.00
C PRO A 861 26.67 18.10 23.04
N GLU A 862 27.18 17.91 24.26
CA GLU A 862 27.37 19.05 25.19
C GLU A 862 28.70 19.14 25.97
N HIS A 863 29.67 18.22 25.81
CA HIS A 863 30.97 18.36 26.48
C HIS A 863 32.17 18.00 25.58
N HIS A 864 32.73 18.99 24.87
CA HIS A 864 33.96 18.84 24.08
C HIS A 864 35.08 19.76 24.58
N HIS A 865 35.84 19.33 25.58
CA HIS A 865 37.13 19.97 25.92
C HIS A 865 38.28 19.00 26.26
N LEU A 866 38.14 17.70 26.06
CA LEU A 866 39.20 16.72 26.35
C LEU A 866 39.38 15.69 25.23
N ALA A 867 39.97 16.08 24.10
CA ALA A 867 40.41 15.14 23.07
C ALA A 867 41.79 15.55 22.51
N LYS A 868 42.87 15.23 23.26
CA LYS A 868 44.24 15.32 22.76
C LYS A 868 45.08 14.03 22.86
N ASN A 869 44.52 12.90 23.30
CA ASN A 869 45.31 11.67 23.55
C ASN A 869 44.85 10.38 22.80
N LYS A 870 44.04 10.46 21.73
CA LYS A 870 43.59 9.25 20.99
C LYS A 870 44.51 8.78 19.83
N SER A 871 45.74 9.28 19.69
CA SER A 871 46.64 8.89 18.59
C SER A 871 47.56 7.69 18.89
N VAL A 872 47.66 7.23 20.15
CA VAL A 872 48.59 6.15 20.53
C VAL A 872 47.96 4.75 20.40
N PHE A 873 46.64 4.63 20.57
CA PHE A 873 45.95 3.33 20.61
C PHE A 873 45.78 2.67 19.23
N LYS A 874 45.71 3.45 18.14
CA LYS A 874 45.54 2.91 16.77
C LYS A 874 46.79 2.22 16.20
N ARG A 875 48.00 2.46 16.76
CA ARG A 875 49.23 1.78 16.29
C ARG A 875 49.43 0.39 16.87
N LEU A 876 48.91 0.12 18.07
CA LEU A 876 49.10 -1.18 18.75
C LEU A 876 48.20 -2.29 18.16
N VAL A 877 46.98 -1.95 17.75
CA VAL A 877 46.02 -2.93 17.22
C VAL A 877 46.41 -3.42 15.82
N LEU A 878 47.00 -2.57 14.98
CA LEU A 878 47.42 -2.93 13.62
C LEU A 878 48.66 -3.84 13.61
N GLY A 879 49.55 -3.69 14.58
CA GLY A 879 50.74 -4.55 14.73
C GLY A 879 50.40 -6.00 15.11
N ASN A 880 49.40 -6.20 15.98
CA ASN A 880 49.00 -7.53 16.45
C ASN A 880 48.22 -8.33 15.39
N ILE A 881 47.47 -7.66 14.51
CA ILE A 881 46.73 -8.33 13.43
C ILE A 881 47.68 -8.84 12.33
N LEU A 882 48.71 -8.06 12.00
CA LEU A 882 49.73 -8.46 11.02
C LEU A 882 50.66 -9.56 11.53
N GLY A 883 50.93 -9.60 12.85
CA GLY A 883 51.70 -10.67 13.48
C GLY A 883 51.00 -12.03 13.44
N ASN A 884 49.70 -12.05 13.70
CA ASN A 884 48.90 -13.29 13.76
C ASN A 884 48.64 -13.90 12.37
N LEU A 885 48.57 -13.09 11.32
CA LEU A 885 48.46 -13.57 9.92
C LEU A 885 49.74 -14.26 9.45
N ALA A 886 50.92 -13.81 9.88
CA ALA A 886 52.19 -14.46 9.54
C ALA A 886 52.34 -15.84 10.21
N THR A 887 51.72 -16.06 11.38
CA THR A 887 51.74 -17.35 12.10
C THR A 887 50.74 -18.37 11.52
N LEU A 888 49.66 -17.90 10.89
CA LEU A 888 48.67 -18.77 10.25
C LEU A 888 49.19 -19.36 8.93
N PHE A 889 50.09 -18.67 8.23
CA PHE A 889 50.70 -19.16 6.98
C PHE A 889 51.93 -20.05 7.17
N SER A 890 52.50 -20.12 8.38
CA SER A 890 53.61 -21.05 8.70
C SER A 890 53.15 -22.44 9.14
N THR A 891 51.85 -22.65 9.34
CA THR A 891 51.26 -23.90 9.87
C THR A 891 50.53 -24.74 8.83
N LEU A 892 50.41 -24.29 7.59
CA LEU A 892 49.80 -25.05 6.49
C LEU A 892 50.87 -25.84 5.71
N GLY A 893 50.83 -27.17 5.88
CA GLY A 893 51.61 -28.14 5.11
C GLY A 893 51.18 -28.24 3.63
N PRO A 894 51.92 -28.99 2.80
CA PRO A 894 52.01 -28.75 1.35
C PRO A 894 50.83 -29.38 0.60
N CYS A 895 49.84 -28.57 0.24
CA CYS A 895 48.89 -28.87 -0.83
C CYS A 895 48.33 -27.56 -1.39
N SER A 896 49.02 -26.99 -2.39
CA SER A 896 48.44 -26.22 -3.52
C SER A 896 49.47 -25.24 -4.08
N ASP A 897 49.69 -25.32 -5.40
CA ASP A 897 50.65 -24.55 -6.19
C ASP A 897 50.34 -23.06 -6.29
N VAL A 898 50.88 -22.25 -5.37
CA VAL A 898 50.95 -20.78 -5.52
C VAL A 898 52.37 -20.29 -5.22
N PRO A 899 53.04 -19.58 -6.16
CA PRO A 899 54.39 -19.07 -5.92
C PRO A 899 54.42 -18.03 -4.79
N ARG A 900 55.22 -18.28 -3.75
CA ARG A 900 55.40 -17.39 -2.57
C ARG A 900 55.83 -15.96 -2.90
N THR A 901 56.38 -15.75 -4.10
CA THR A 901 56.82 -14.44 -4.60
C THR A 901 55.67 -13.49 -4.93
N LEU A 902 54.51 -14.02 -5.34
CA LEU A 902 53.33 -13.19 -5.67
C LEU A 902 52.67 -12.62 -4.41
N VAL A 903 52.60 -13.42 -3.35
CA VAL A 903 51.99 -13.03 -2.06
C VAL A 903 52.85 -11.98 -1.34
N ALA A 904 54.17 -12.06 -1.46
CA ALA A 904 55.08 -11.08 -0.87
C ALA A 904 54.95 -9.69 -1.52
N ALA A 905 54.69 -9.63 -2.83
CA ALA A 905 54.48 -8.37 -3.55
C ALA A 905 53.16 -7.68 -3.15
N GLU A 906 52.09 -8.46 -2.96
CA GLU A 906 50.78 -7.95 -2.56
C GLU A 906 50.79 -7.38 -1.12
N ILE A 907 51.52 -8.03 -0.20
CA ILE A 907 51.68 -7.57 1.19
C ILE A 907 52.51 -6.27 1.25
N GLN A 908 53.52 -6.13 0.39
CA GLN A 908 54.31 -4.90 0.33
C GLN A 908 53.50 -3.73 -0.24
N ASN A 909 52.62 -3.98 -1.21
CA ASN A 909 51.68 -2.98 -1.74
C ASN A 909 50.64 -2.54 -0.70
N LEU A 910 50.20 -3.44 0.18
CA LEU A 910 49.28 -3.12 1.28
C LEU A 910 49.94 -2.38 2.44
N LYS A 911 51.27 -2.48 2.62
CA LYS A 911 52.02 -1.67 3.60
C LYS A 911 52.31 -0.25 3.12
N ASN A 912 52.33 -0.02 1.80
CA ASN A 912 52.62 1.27 1.20
C ASN A 912 51.38 2.16 0.97
N ARG A 913 50.17 1.59 1.03
CA ARG A 913 48.89 2.32 1.08
C ARG A 913 48.50 2.58 2.53
#